data_AF-A0A2D2Q3I0-F1
#
_entry.id   AF-A0A2D2Q3I0-F1
#
_cell.length_a   1.000
_cell.length_b   1.000
_cell.length_c   1.000
_cell.angle_alpha   90.00
_cell.angle_beta   90.00
_cell.angle_gamma   90.00
#
_symmetry.space_group_name_H-M   'P 1'
#
loop_
_entity.id
_entity.type
_entity.pdbx_description
1 polymer ?
#
loop_
_entity_poly.entity_id
_entity_poly.type
_entity_poly.pdbx_seq_one_letter_code
_entity_poly.pdbx_strand_id
1 'polypeptide(L)'
;MRVPLESTSSYQVGGSLPTASPVYVQRQADADLLAGLVAGEFCYILNSRQMGKSSLRVQVTQQLLTMGYRCAALDITKIGSQNIQPEQWYASFVGALIQGFHLGDVVSLRSWWRDRQLVSPIQRLSEFVEEVLLPHTSEPLVIFIDEIDSLLSLPFSTDDFFAWIRACYNQRADRPEYRRLTFALFGVATPDQLIQDKQRTPFNIGRAIALSGFDLSEATPLLKGIAHLSDAPEQLLAEILAWTGGQPFLTQKLCRLLQVHAPFMSASALPTLLADFIHQHLLQDWERHDEPEHLKTIRNRLLADEQRIGRLLGLYQRILEEGGLPLDGSPEQRALCLTGLVCQRHSQLVVFNPIYAHVFDRCWIEQQFEQLRPYTEDFQAWVRSGGSDSSRLLRGQALQDALLWASGKSLSDLDYQYLSASQEANQKAIQDTLLLERQEKEAISAANRILDAARRKASRLTQRALLALGVVSVMSLGVATILVKTYGELRTTEQSLALEQTSDDILEQFQTQELAALLAAIEAGRRLQTLVGDRPLSEYPTTRPLFVLNTLLDRIQARNQWRSERSPLVAALISHDGQQLSISEDGTVQFWTVQGEATASHSLNIGSVALVRINPGGDRLAVLNRQGQLSVWRIEKQQVVLENRLTPVDAEIGNLRFSPDSREIAATTTTGKIFRWRTTGELLDVIATPSQQINSLSYGHDRLATADEAGWIRIWSLAGEPLQAWRVQTDVPVPQTSLAYLGNGKLASAGKDGILRLWNRNGQQINQWQVSSAPVYFVGTTPHPEELLTLSTDNSIRLWSAAGELLGELQGHERLVNTVSFDASGRTLLSSDRGGQMTLWYLNHNRLVEWLAQQDSVWTLALDPQAQTLITGGKDGRVKYWQRDGHLLAQTPVLDSEGINQVRFTADQQRVAIATKGGKLALWNLKEDSLQTWTLPIKAPLYAIALDPQQRYFAAGDAKGIIYLLDLQQPEHIRQWQAKGEIWSLSFHPERPLLASAGQAGVIEVWNIRRDRLAYRLDPQQGWLASVLFSADGQSLVAAGESGSVYIWTSQGGDRRSFRAHQRSIVSLSLSPDGQTIATASPDRSVRVWNRSGQLITLLDDIRAIPYSVDIQGQRNLYIAVGTEDDEVIVTPLASLPELITAACGWLQDYRTQNPAVARSCP
;
A
#
# COMPACT_ATOMS: atom_id res chain seq x y z
N MET A 1 -17.61 60.54 -24.14
CA MET A 1 -18.53 59.47 -24.57
C MET A 1 -17.85 58.67 -25.66
N ARG A 2 -17.36 57.46 -25.34
CA ARG A 2 -16.96 56.45 -26.33
C ARG A 2 -18.02 55.35 -26.24
N VAL A 3 -18.67 55.08 -27.37
CA VAL A 3 -19.69 54.04 -27.53
C VAL A 3 -19.09 52.68 -27.14
N PRO A 4 -19.80 51.81 -26.39
CA PRO A 4 -19.33 50.45 -26.15
C PRO A 4 -19.41 49.68 -27.49
N LEU A 5 -18.27 49.27 -28.03
CA LEU A 5 -18.23 48.30 -29.12
C LEU A 5 -18.76 46.97 -28.58
N GLU A 6 -19.83 46.47 -29.21
CA GLU A 6 -20.37 45.14 -28.96
C GLU A 6 -19.28 44.07 -29.07
N SER A 7 -19.22 43.23 -28.05
CA SER A 7 -18.23 42.19 -27.81
C SER A 7 -18.45 40.95 -28.69
N THR A 8 -18.18 41.02 -29.99
CA THR A 8 -18.41 39.88 -30.91
C THR A 8 -17.15 39.11 -31.34
N SER A 9 -15.96 39.46 -30.87
CA SER A 9 -14.69 38.80 -31.28
C SER A 9 -13.78 38.50 -30.08
N SER A 10 -14.26 37.70 -29.14
CA SER A 10 -13.45 37.27 -27.98
C SER A 10 -12.65 36.00 -28.34
N TYR A 11 -11.32 36.07 -28.28
CA TYR A 11 -10.46 34.89 -28.43
C TYR A 11 -10.63 33.95 -27.23
N GLN A 12 -10.72 32.64 -27.49
CA GLN A 12 -10.91 31.63 -26.45
C GLN A 12 -9.60 30.84 -26.26
N VAL A 13 -9.01 31.02 -25.09
CA VAL A 13 -7.77 30.34 -24.71
C VAL A 13 -8.13 29.09 -23.89
N GLY A 14 -7.92 27.91 -24.46
CA GLY A 14 -8.29 26.63 -23.85
C GLY A 14 -9.73 26.19 -24.12
N GLY A 15 -9.97 24.88 -24.02
CA GLY A 15 -11.26 24.27 -24.33
C GLY A 15 -11.56 24.21 -25.84
N SER A 16 -12.75 23.70 -26.19
CA SER A 16 -13.23 23.63 -27.57
C SER A 16 -13.95 24.91 -27.99
N LEU A 17 -13.69 25.38 -29.22
CA LEU A 17 -14.44 26.47 -29.81
C LEU A 17 -15.84 26.00 -30.25
N PRO A 18 -16.90 26.81 -30.06
CA PRO A 18 -18.23 26.50 -30.56
C PRO A 18 -18.27 26.55 -32.10
N THR A 19 -19.26 25.89 -32.69
CA THR A 19 -19.43 25.77 -34.16
C THR A 19 -19.47 27.11 -34.88
N ALA A 20 -20.13 28.12 -34.30
CA ALA A 20 -20.27 29.46 -34.88
C ALA A 20 -19.14 30.44 -34.49
N SER A 21 -18.02 29.97 -33.94
CA SER A 21 -16.95 30.86 -33.47
C SER A 21 -16.32 31.65 -34.63
N PRO A 22 -16.31 33.00 -34.59
CA PRO A 22 -15.74 33.82 -35.67
C PRO A 22 -14.20 33.78 -35.72
N VAL A 23 -13.57 33.15 -34.72
CA VAL A 23 -12.11 32.98 -34.58
C VAL A 23 -11.67 31.54 -34.82
N TYR A 24 -12.57 30.64 -35.27
CA TYR A 24 -12.16 29.30 -35.70
C TYR A 24 -11.35 29.38 -37.00
N VAL A 25 -10.19 28.74 -37.01
CA VAL A 25 -9.32 28.61 -38.18
C VAL A 25 -9.51 27.23 -38.77
N GLN A 26 -10.11 27.16 -39.95
CA GLN A 26 -10.26 25.92 -40.69
C GLN A 26 -8.92 25.52 -41.32
N ARG A 27 -8.50 24.27 -41.09
CA ARG A 27 -7.23 23.73 -41.58
C ARG A 27 -7.46 22.63 -42.60
N GLN A 28 -6.42 22.24 -43.33
CA GLN A 28 -6.45 21.04 -44.17
C GLN A 28 -6.94 19.78 -43.41
N ALA A 29 -6.59 19.65 -42.13
CA ALA A 29 -7.02 18.54 -41.27
C ALA A 29 -8.54 18.42 -41.11
N ASP A 30 -9.28 19.53 -41.21
CA ASP A 30 -10.75 19.54 -41.22
C ASP A 30 -11.31 18.79 -42.42
N ALA A 31 -10.78 19.12 -43.61
CA ALA A 31 -11.17 18.49 -44.86
C ALA A 31 -10.73 17.01 -44.89
N ASP A 32 -9.51 16.72 -44.44
CA ASP A 32 -8.97 15.35 -44.44
C ASP A 32 -9.74 14.43 -43.49
N LEU A 33 -10.08 14.91 -42.27
CA LEU A 33 -10.86 14.15 -41.31
C LEU A 33 -12.28 13.92 -41.83
N LEU A 34 -12.95 14.96 -42.34
CA LEU A 34 -14.28 14.82 -42.92
C LEU A 34 -14.28 13.81 -44.07
N ALA A 35 -13.35 13.95 -45.02
CA ALA A 35 -13.24 13.06 -46.17
C ALA A 35 -13.00 11.61 -45.75
N GLY A 36 -12.09 11.37 -44.79
CA GLY A 36 -11.83 10.03 -44.27
C GLY A 36 -13.07 9.40 -43.62
N LEU A 37 -13.77 10.16 -42.75
CA LEU A 37 -14.97 9.66 -42.08
C LEU A 37 -16.13 9.41 -43.05
N VAL A 38 -16.29 10.24 -44.07
CA VAL A 38 -17.30 10.04 -45.13
C VAL A 38 -16.97 8.82 -45.99
N ALA A 39 -15.69 8.56 -46.24
CA ALA A 39 -15.21 7.34 -46.90
C ALA A 39 -15.32 6.08 -46.00
N GLY A 40 -15.72 6.24 -44.73
CA GLY A 40 -15.81 5.17 -43.75
C GLY A 40 -14.46 4.74 -43.18
N GLU A 41 -13.38 5.48 -43.40
CA GLU A 41 -12.06 5.18 -42.85
C GLU A 41 -12.06 5.41 -41.34
N PHE A 42 -11.38 4.53 -40.60
CA PHE A 42 -11.12 4.80 -39.18
C PHE A 42 -10.05 5.87 -39.06
N CYS A 43 -10.36 6.98 -38.41
CA CYS A 43 -9.43 8.11 -38.32
C CYS A 43 -8.85 8.21 -36.91
N TYR A 44 -7.59 8.63 -36.79
CA TYR A 44 -7.04 8.98 -35.48
C TYR A 44 -6.20 10.26 -35.53
N ILE A 45 -6.40 11.09 -34.51
CA ILE A 45 -5.76 12.40 -34.30
C ILE A 45 -5.01 12.32 -32.97
N LEU A 46 -3.85 11.69 -33.04
CA LEU A 46 -2.97 11.45 -31.91
C LEU A 46 -1.83 12.47 -31.96
N ASN A 47 -1.96 13.55 -31.20
CA ASN A 47 -1.03 14.69 -31.26
C ASN A 47 -0.90 15.36 -29.88
N SER A 48 0.08 16.26 -29.73
CA SER A 48 0.31 17.02 -28.49
C SER A 48 -0.93 17.81 -28.02
N ARG A 49 -0.97 18.18 -26.74
CA ARG A 49 -2.07 18.99 -26.19
C ARG A 49 -2.10 20.37 -26.84
N GLN A 50 -3.27 21.01 -26.76
CA GLN A 50 -3.45 22.39 -27.18
C GLN A 50 -3.29 22.66 -28.69
N MET A 51 -3.42 21.62 -29.52
CA MET A 51 -3.41 21.70 -30.99
C MET A 51 -4.81 21.88 -31.63
N GLY A 52 -5.84 22.14 -30.83
CA GLY A 52 -7.21 22.38 -31.33
C GLY A 52 -7.99 21.12 -31.74
N LYS A 53 -7.61 19.95 -31.20
CA LYS A 53 -8.25 18.65 -31.48
C LYS A 53 -9.77 18.64 -31.22
N SER A 54 -10.18 19.10 -30.04
CA SER A 54 -11.60 19.10 -29.65
C SER A 54 -12.43 20.10 -30.48
N SER A 55 -11.85 21.24 -30.87
CA SER A 55 -12.51 22.20 -31.79
C SER A 55 -12.71 21.59 -33.18
N LEU A 56 -11.68 20.90 -33.72
CA LEU A 56 -11.78 20.14 -34.98
C LEU A 56 -12.90 19.09 -34.91
N ARG A 57 -12.95 18.32 -33.81
CA ARG A 57 -14.01 17.32 -33.58
C ARG A 57 -15.40 17.96 -33.63
N VAL A 58 -15.60 19.08 -32.94
CA VAL A 58 -16.88 19.80 -32.89
C VAL A 58 -17.32 20.26 -34.28
N GLN A 59 -16.41 20.83 -35.08
CA GLN A 59 -16.72 21.32 -36.42
C GLN A 59 -17.07 20.18 -37.39
N VAL A 60 -16.26 19.12 -37.41
CA VAL A 60 -16.52 17.95 -38.27
C VAL A 60 -17.79 17.23 -37.84
N THR A 61 -18.08 17.13 -36.53
CA THR A 61 -19.35 16.57 -36.04
C THR A 61 -20.54 17.35 -36.62
N GLN A 62 -20.50 18.69 -36.60
CA GLN A 62 -21.57 19.52 -37.13
C GLN A 62 -21.75 19.32 -38.63
N GLN A 63 -20.65 19.25 -39.40
CA GLN A 63 -20.70 19.02 -40.84
C GLN A 63 -21.31 17.65 -41.16
N LEU A 64 -20.91 16.59 -40.46
CA LEU A 64 -21.48 15.25 -40.61
C LEU A 64 -22.97 15.22 -40.27
N LEU A 65 -23.42 15.90 -39.21
CA LEU A 65 -24.84 16.03 -38.87
C LEU A 65 -25.63 16.69 -40.01
N THR A 66 -25.08 17.74 -40.65
CA THR A 66 -25.73 18.37 -41.82
C THR A 66 -25.75 17.48 -43.07
N MET A 67 -24.83 16.51 -43.15
CA MET A 67 -24.79 15.50 -44.22
C MET A 67 -25.66 14.27 -43.92
N GLY A 68 -26.40 14.26 -42.80
CA GLY A 68 -27.32 13.17 -42.43
C GLY A 68 -26.68 12.01 -41.67
N TYR A 69 -25.48 12.18 -41.13
CA TYR A 69 -24.87 11.21 -40.22
C TYR A 69 -25.42 11.39 -38.79
N ARG A 70 -25.39 10.33 -37.98
CA ARG A 70 -25.53 10.42 -36.52
C ARG A 70 -24.17 10.27 -35.86
N CYS A 71 -23.90 11.10 -34.86
CA CYS A 71 -22.60 11.17 -34.22
C CYS A 71 -22.73 11.04 -32.70
N ALA A 72 -21.85 10.25 -32.07
CA ALA A 72 -21.69 10.22 -30.62
C ALA A 72 -20.26 10.62 -30.25
N ALA A 73 -20.10 11.51 -29.28
CA ALA A 73 -18.79 11.93 -28.76
C ALA A 73 -18.63 11.45 -27.32
N LEU A 74 -17.68 10.53 -27.13
CA LEU A 74 -17.38 9.86 -25.87
C LEU A 74 -16.11 10.46 -25.29
N ASP A 75 -16.19 10.99 -24.08
CA ASP A 75 -15.04 11.50 -23.34
C ASP A 75 -14.64 10.44 -22.30
N ILE A 76 -13.49 9.80 -22.51
CA ILE A 76 -13.04 8.70 -21.65
C ILE A 76 -12.79 9.17 -20.21
N THR A 77 -12.42 10.44 -19.99
CA THR A 77 -12.23 10.97 -18.64
C THR A 77 -13.52 10.96 -17.81
N LYS A 78 -14.68 11.14 -18.45
CA LYS A 78 -15.99 11.13 -17.78
C LYS A 78 -16.46 9.74 -17.38
N ILE A 79 -15.92 8.70 -18.01
CA ILE A 79 -16.19 7.30 -17.64
C ILE A 79 -15.49 6.93 -16.33
N GLY A 80 -14.35 7.55 -16.04
CA GLY A 80 -13.52 7.27 -14.87
C GLY A 80 -12.29 6.44 -15.24
N SER A 81 -11.15 6.78 -14.65
CA SER A 81 -9.85 6.20 -14.99
C SER A 81 -9.01 5.78 -13.77
N GLN A 82 -9.49 6.05 -12.55
CA GLN A 82 -8.86 5.69 -11.28
C GLN A 82 -9.82 4.82 -10.46
N ASN A 83 -9.34 3.71 -9.91
CA ASN A 83 -10.12 2.78 -9.06
C ASN A 83 -11.42 2.23 -9.71
N ILE A 84 -11.45 2.09 -11.04
CA ILE A 84 -12.59 1.52 -11.79
C ILE A 84 -12.28 0.10 -12.26
N GLN A 85 -13.28 -0.78 -12.20
CA GLN A 85 -13.17 -2.18 -12.66
C GLN A 85 -13.61 -2.32 -14.13
N PRO A 86 -13.15 -3.36 -14.88
CA PRO A 86 -13.52 -3.56 -16.28
C PRO A 86 -15.04 -3.54 -16.53
N GLU A 87 -15.81 -4.22 -15.68
CA GLU A 87 -17.27 -4.26 -15.77
C GLU A 87 -17.92 -2.88 -15.71
N GLN A 88 -17.45 -2.03 -14.78
CA GLN A 88 -17.97 -0.66 -14.62
C GLN A 88 -17.57 0.22 -15.80
N TRP A 89 -16.35 0.04 -16.32
CA TRP A 89 -15.82 0.83 -17.41
C TRP A 89 -16.58 0.56 -18.73
N TYR A 90 -16.73 -0.72 -19.11
CA TYR A 90 -17.48 -1.09 -20.32
C TYR A 90 -18.97 -0.77 -20.21
N ALA A 91 -19.59 -0.95 -19.03
CA ALA A 91 -20.98 -0.54 -18.80
C ALA A 91 -21.16 0.96 -19.02
N SER A 92 -20.23 1.76 -18.49
CA SER A 92 -20.26 3.22 -18.63
C SER A 92 -19.99 3.66 -20.07
N PHE A 93 -19.11 2.97 -20.80
CA PHE A 93 -18.89 3.18 -22.23
C PHE A 93 -20.16 2.91 -23.04
N VAL A 94 -20.86 1.79 -22.80
CA VAL A 94 -22.17 1.51 -23.41
C VAL A 94 -23.21 2.54 -23.00
N GLY A 95 -23.23 2.95 -21.73
CA GLY A 95 -24.09 4.02 -21.24
C GLY A 95 -23.90 5.33 -22.01
N ALA A 96 -22.64 5.69 -22.28
CA ALA A 96 -22.30 6.87 -23.05
C ALA A 96 -22.70 6.75 -24.54
N LEU A 97 -22.66 5.55 -25.13
CA LEU A 97 -23.22 5.28 -26.46
C LEU A 97 -24.75 5.42 -26.47
N ILE A 98 -25.44 4.87 -25.47
CA ILE A 98 -26.90 4.99 -25.33
C ILE A 98 -27.29 6.48 -25.26
N GLN A 99 -26.57 7.26 -24.46
CA GLN A 99 -26.81 8.69 -24.35
C GLN A 99 -26.48 9.43 -25.65
N GLY A 100 -25.32 9.13 -26.26
CA GLY A 100 -24.82 9.82 -27.45
C GLY A 100 -25.66 9.60 -28.70
N PHE A 101 -26.30 8.43 -28.84
CA PHE A 101 -27.20 8.12 -29.95
C PHE A 101 -28.69 8.22 -29.59
N HIS A 102 -29.02 8.71 -28.39
CA HIS A 102 -30.40 8.86 -27.89
C HIS A 102 -31.21 7.54 -27.88
N LEU A 103 -30.60 6.45 -27.42
CA LEU A 103 -31.21 5.11 -27.36
C LEU A 103 -31.86 4.77 -26.01
N GLY A 104 -31.98 5.74 -25.10
CA GLY A 104 -32.50 5.51 -23.75
C GLY A 104 -33.94 4.98 -23.70
N ASP A 105 -34.75 5.32 -24.71
CA ASP A 105 -36.13 4.84 -24.83
C ASP A 105 -36.22 3.42 -25.41
N VAL A 106 -35.14 2.95 -26.05
CA VAL A 106 -35.05 1.61 -26.66
C VAL A 106 -34.49 0.60 -25.68
N VAL A 107 -33.47 0.98 -24.90
CA VAL A 107 -32.80 0.07 -23.97
C VAL A 107 -32.36 0.78 -22.70
N SER A 108 -32.63 0.13 -21.56
CA SER A 108 -32.10 0.55 -20.27
C SER A 108 -30.75 -0.11 -20.03
N LEU A 109 -29.71 0.70 -19.78
CA LEU A 109 -28.37 0.22 -19.47
C LEU A 109 -28.36 -0.79 -18.33
N ARG A 110 -29.13 -0.52 -17.25
CA ARG A 110 -29.15 -1.37 -16.06
C ARG A 110 -29.67 -2.77 -16.36
N SER A 111 -30.77 -2.89 -17.11
CA SER A 111 -31.31 -4.20 -17.48
C SER A 111 -30.43 -4.88 -18.52
N TRP A 112 -30.00 -4.15 -19.56
CA TRP A 112 -29.12 -4.68 -20.61
C TRP A 112 -27.85 -5.31 -20.03
N TRP A 113 -27.21 -4.61 -19.10
CA TRP A 113 -25.96 -5.04 -18.51
C TRP A 113 -26.15 -6.19 -17.51
N ARG A 114 -27.19 -6.12 -16.67
CA ARG A 114 -27.49 -7.15 -15.66
C ARG A 114 -27.87 -8.48 -16.31
N ASP A 115 -28.70 -8.44 -17.35
CA ASP A 115 -29.27 -9.66 -17.94
C ASP A 115 -28.22 -10.46 -18.74
N ARG A 116 -27.02 -9.89 -18.97
CA ARG A 116 -25.89 -10.51 -19.67
C ARG A 116 -24.68 -10.78 -18.77
N GLN A 117 -24.83 -10.79 -17.44
CA GLN A 117 -23.73 -10.92 -16.47
C GLN A 117 -22.80 -12.13 -16.65
N LEU A 118 -23.24 -13.17 -17.35
CA LEU A 118 -22.44 -14.37 -17.67
C LEU A 118 -21.49 -14.19 -18.86
N VAL A 119 -21.66 -13.13 -19.64
CA VAL A 119 -20.90 -12.82 -20.86
C VAL A 119 -19.81 -11.80 -20.52
N SER A 120 -18.64 -11.87 -21.15
CA SER A 120 -17.55 -10.93 -20.87
C SER A 120 -17.93 -9.48 -21.23
N PRO A 121 -17.37 -8.45 -20.55
CA PRO A 121 -17.71 -7.04 -20.80
C PRO A 121 -17.55 -6.61 -22.26
N ILE A 122 -16.49 -7.06 -22.93
CA ILE A 122 -16.23 -6.73 -24.33
C ILE A 122 -17.23 -7.38 -25.28
N GLN A 123 -17.65 -8.62 -24.97
CA GLN A 123 -18.66 -9.33 -25.75
C GLN A 123 -20.04 -8.68 -25.58
N ARG A 124 -20.39 -8.19 -24.37
CA ARG A 124 -21.60 -7.39 -24.16
C ARG A 124 -21.61 -6.09 -24.96
N LEU A 125 -20.46 -5.44 -25.13
CA LEU A 125 -20.32 -4.28 -26.01
C LEU A 125 -20.56 -4.66 -27.48
N SER A 126 -20.04 -5.81 -27.93
CA SER A 126 -20.31 -6.31 -29.30
C SER A 126 -21.80 -6.59 -29.51
N GLU A 127 -22.43 -7.32 -28.59
CA GLU A 127 -23.87 -7.60 -28.63
C GLU A 127 -24.70 -6.32 -28.60
N PHE A 128 -24.31 -5.32 -27.82
CA PHE A 128 -24.99 -4.03 -27.81
C PHE A 128 -24.95 -3.36 -29.20
N VAL A 129 -23.81 -3.39 -29.87
CA VAL A 129 -23.70 -2.82 -31.21
C VAL A 129 -24.55 -3.59 -32.22
N GLU A 130 -24.54 -4.91 -32.14
CA GLU A 130 -25.24 -5.81 -33.06
C GLU A 130 -26.76 -5.84 -32.88
N GLU A 131 -27.24 -5.86 -31.64
CA GLU A 131 -28.66 -6.06 -31.31
C GLU A 131 -29.40 -4.74 -31.04
N VAL A 132 -28.68 -3.68 -30.64
CA VAL A 132 -29.28 -2.39 -30.30
C VAL A 132 -28.86 -1.31 -31.28
N LEU A 133 -27.57 -0.97 -31.34
CA LEU A 133 -27.11 0.24 -32.05
C LEU A 133 -27.39 0.18 -33.55
N LEU A 134 -26.96 -0.90 -34.23
CA LEU A 134 -27.11 -1.03 -35.68
C LEU A 134 -28.57 -1.26 -36.12
N PRO A 135 -29.40 -2.05 -35.40
CA PRO A 135 -30.80 -2.25 -35.78
C PRO A 135 -31.71 -1.03 -35.55
N HIS A 136 -31.45 -0.23 -34.51
CA HIS A 136 -32.30 0.91 -34.13
C HIS A 136 -31.84 2.26 -34.68
N THR A 137 -30.81 2.24 -35.52
CA THR A 137 -30.40 3.40 -36.31
C THR A 137 -30.38 2.99 -37.77
N SER A 138 -30.71 3.89 -38.69
CA SER A 138 -30.70 3.61 -40.15
C SER A 138 -29.65 4.42 -40.90
N GLU A 139 -29.22 5.51 -40.29
CA GLU A 139 -28.26 6.48 -40.79
C GLU A 139 -26.81 6.00 -40.62
N PRO A 140 -25.84 6.56 -41.37
CA PRO A 140 -24.43 6.35 -41.09
C PRO A 140 -24.04 6.90 -39.71
N LEU A 141 -23.23 6.14 -38.97
CA LEU A 141 -22.83 6.38 -37.59
C LEU A 141 -21.34 6.73 -37.47
N VAL A 142 -21.02 7.77 -36.70
CA VAL A 142 -19.65 8.09 -36.31
C VAL A 142 -19.51 8.15 -34.80
N ILE A 143 -18.60 7.36 -34.25
CA ILE A 143 -18.24 7.36 -32.84
C ILE A 143 -16.90 8.09 -32.68
N PHE A 144 -16.94 9.26 -32.08
CA PHE A 144 -15.76 10.01 -31.66
C PHE A 144 -15.37 9.60 -30.25
N ILE A 145 -14.12 9.18 -30.05
CA ILE A 145 -13.57 8.85 -28.73
C ILE A 145 -12.47 9.87 -28.41
N ASP A 146 -12.73 10.72 -27.41
CA ASP A 146 -11.87 11.82 -26.98
C ASP A 146 -11.11 11.47 -25.69
N GLU A 147 -9.98 12.13 -25.48
CA GLU A 147 -9.04 11.87 -24.36
C GLU A 147 -8.66 10.37 -24.23
N ILE A 148 -8.38 9.70 -25.36
CA ILE A 148 -8.02 8.27 -25.41
C ILE A 148 -6.77 7.93 -24.57
N ASP A 149 -5.89 8.90 -24.32
CA ASP A 149 -4.73 8.74 -23.42
C ASP A 149 -5.12 8.45 -21.96
N SER A 150 -6.37 8.71 -21.57
CA SER A 150 -6.90 8.32 -20.26
C SER A 150 -6.97 6.80 -20.06
N LEU A 151 -6.94 6.01 -21.14
CA LEU A 151 -6.86 4.55 -21.04
C LEU A 151 -5.53 4.08 -20.45
N LEU A 152 -4.46 4.88 -20.58
CA LEU A 152 -3.14 4.54 -20.07
C LEU A 152 -3.07 4.50 -18.54
N SER A 153 -4.03 5.12 -17.84
CA SER A 153 -4.09 5.12 -16.37
C SER A 153 -5.01 4.04 -15.78
N LEU A 154 -5.68 3.22 -16.62
CA LEU A 154 -6.55 2.16 -16.14
C LEU A 154 -5.73 1.03 -15.48
N PRO A 155 -6.22 0.41 -14.40
CA PRO A 155 -5.52 -0.67 -13.71
C PRO A 155 -5.63 -2.03 -14.43
N PHE A 156 -6.15 -2.07 -15.67
CA PHE A 156 -6.36 -3.27 -16.47
C PHE A 156 -6.06 -3.01 -17.96
N SER A 157 -5.80 -4.07 -18.73
CA SER A 157 -5.51 -3.97 -20.17
C SER A 157 -6.75 -3.59 -21.00
N THR A 158 -6.55 -2.72 -21.99
CA THR A 158 -7.58 -2.32 -22.97
C THR A 158 -7.32 -2.87 -24.37
N ASP A 159 -6.41 -3.83 -24.52
CA ASP A 159 -6.05 -4.38 -25.83
C ASP A 159 -7.24 -5.02 -26.57
N ASP A 160 -8.17 -5.64 -25.83
CA ASP A 160 -9.38 -6.26 -26.38
C ASP A 160 -10.38 -5.22 -26.90
N PHE A 161 -10.37 -3.99 -26.35
CA PHE A 161 -11.17 -2.88 -26.87
C PHE A 161 -10.70 -2.44 -28.26
N PHE A 162 -9.38 -2.33 -28.47
CA PHE A 162 -8.83 -2.01 -29.79
C PHE A 162 -8.96 -3.18 -30.78
N ALA A 163 -8.84 -4.42 -30.30
CA ALA A 163 -9.13 -5.60 -31.10
C ALA A 163 -10.60 -5.61 -31.57
N TRP A 164 -11.53 -5.20 -30.71
CA TRP A 164 -12.95 -5.08 -31.04
C TRP A 164 -13.23 -3.98 -32.07
N ILE A 165 -12.59 -2.81 -31.98
CA ILE A 165 -12.69 -1.76 -33.02
C ILE A 165 -12.25 -2.35 -34.37
N ARG A 166 -11.12 -3.05 -34.41
CA ARG A 166 -10.64 -3.73 -35.62
C ARG A 166 -11.59 -4.84 -36.09
N ALA A 167 -12.18 -5.60 -35.18
CA ALA A 167 -13.19 -6.59 -35.52
C ALA A 167 -14.40 -5.94 -36.22
N CYS A 168 -14.88 -4.79 -35.73
CA CYS A 168 -15.97 -4.04 -36.37
C CYS A 168 -15.63 -3.63 -37.82
N TYR A 169 -14.38 -3.26 -38.10
CA TYR A 169 -13.94 -2.98 -39.48
C TYR A 169 -14.00 -4.21 -40.37
N ASN A 170 -13.45 -5.34 -39.89
CA ASN A 170 -13.39 -6.57 -40.66
C ASN A 170 -14.80 -7.11 -40.97
N GLN A 171 -15.75 -6.96 -40.03
CA GLN A 171 -17.13 -7.37 -40.22
C GLN A 171 -17.83 -6.67 -41.40
N ARG A 172 -17.31 -5.54 -41.90
CA ARG A 172 -17.87 -4.85 -43.09
C ARG A 172 -17.83 -5.67 -44.38
N ALA A 173 -16.98 -6.69 -44.43
CA ALA A 173 -16.91 -7.63 -45.55
C ALA A 173 -18.12 -8.58 -45.58
N ASP A 174 -18.48 -9.11 -44.41
CA ASP A 174 -19.51 -10.15 -44.26
C ASP A 174 -20.89 -9.60 -43.89
N ARG A 175 -20.94 -8.47 -43.19
CA ARG A 175 -22.14 -7.82 -42.65
C ARG A 175 -22.26 -6.37 -43.15
N PRO A 176 -23.12 -6.09 -44.14
CA PRO A 176 -23.27 -4.75 -44.72
C PRO A 176 -23.62 -3.66 -43.70
N GLU A 177 -24.28 -4.01 -42.60
CA GLU A 177 -24.69 -3.09 -41.53
C GLU A 177 -23.49 -2.38 -40.90
N TYR A 178 -22.35 -3.07 -40.76
CA TYR A 178 -21.12 -2.50 -40.19
C TYR A 178 -20.47 -1.44 -41.07
N ARG A 179 -20.82 -1.35 -42.37
CA ARG A 179 -20.32 -0.28 -43.25
C ARG A 179 -20.81 1.10 -42.81
N ARG A 180 -21.88 1.13 -42.03
CA ARG A 180 -22.44 2.35 -41.46
C ARG A 180 -21.68 2.82 -40.21
N LEU A 181 -20.87 1.98 -39.57
CA LEU A 181 -20.20 2.31 -38.31
C LEU A 181 -18.75 2.74 -38.52
N THR A 182 -18.41 3.97 -38.15
CA THR A 182 -17.05 4.52 -38.28
C THR A 182 -16.54 5.09 -36.95
N PHE A 183 -15.25 4.96 -36.67
CA PHE A 183 -14.62 5.43 -35.43
C PHE A 183 -13.60 6.54 -35.70
N ALA A 184 -13.52 7.50 -34.78
CA ALA A 184 -12.53 8.57 -34.79
C ALA A 184 -11.91 8.73 -33.40
N LEU A 185 -10.58 8.57 -33.26
CA LEU A 185 -9.88 8.59 -31.97
C LEU A 185 -9.09 9.89 -31.79
N PHE A 186 -9.18 10.52 -30.62
CA PHE A 186 -8.51 11.77 -30.28
C PHE A 186 -7.78 11.64 -28.94
N GLY A 187 -6.54 12.13 -28.86
CA GLY A 187 -5.82 12.22 -27.60
C GLY A 187 -4.33 12.49 -27.76
N VAL A 188 -3.58 12.25 -26.69
CA VAL A 188 -2.15 12.54 -26.54
C VAL A 188 -1.40 11.25 -26.23
N ALA A 189 -1.39 10.33 -27.18
CA ALA A 189 -0.69 9.06 -27.07
C ALA A 189 -0.09 8.70 -28.42
N THR A 190 0.92 7.83 -28.45
CA THR A 190 1.30 7.13 -29.68
C THR A 190 0.44 5.87 -29.83
N PRO A 191 0.22 5.37 -31.07
CA PRO A 191 -0.44 4.08 -31.28
C PRO A 191 0.19 2.94 -30.43
N ASP A 192 1.52 2.91 -30.35
CA ASP A 192 2.24 1.90 -29.57
C ASP A 192 2.03 2.03 -28.05
N GLN A 193 1.71 3.21 -27.52
CA GLN A 193 1.44 3.39 -26.09
C GLN A 193 0.06 2.85 -25.70
N LEU A 194 -0.91 2.92 -26.59
CA LEU A 194 -2.30 2.49 -26.32
C LEU A 194 -2.47 0.97 -26.26
N ILE A 195 -1.44 0.20 -26.62
CA ILE A 195 -1.49 -1.27 -26.66
C ILE A 195 -0.40 -1.83 -25.75
N GLN A 196 -0.78 -2.72 -24.83
CA GLN A 196 0.16 -3.38 -23.92
C GLN A 196 0.88 -4.54 -24.63
N ASP A 197 0.14 -5.41 -25.32
CA ASP A 197 0.69 -6.49 -26.14
C ASP A 197 1.26 -5.98 -27.46
N LYS A 198 2.59 -5.83 -27.51
CA LYS A 198 3.32 -5.32 -28.68
C LYS A 198 3.25 -6.22 -29.92
N GLN A 199 2.73 -7.43 -29.82
CA GLN A 199 2.50 -8.29 -30.99
C GLN A 199 1.18 -7.96 -31.71
N ARG A 200 0.28 -7.18 -31.08
CA ARG A 200 -0.99 -6.74 -31.67
C ARG A 200 -0.81 -5.44 -32.46
N THR A 201 -1.40 -5.38 -33.65
CA THR A 201 -1.36 -4.21 -34.54
C THR A 201 -2.77 -3.73 -34.92
N PRO A 202 -3.55 -3.15 -34.01
CA PRO A 202 -4.93 -2.72 -34.26
C PRO A 202 -5.02 -1.42 -35.09
N PHE A 203 -3.98 -0.59 -35.15
CA PHE A 203 -3.98 0.70 -35.88
C PHE A 203 -3.59 0.60 -37.36
N ASN A 204 -3.38 -0.61 -37.90
CA ASN A 204 -3.01 -0.81 -39.31
C ASN A 204 -4.17 -0.58 -40.31
N ILE A 205 -5.40 -0.44 -39.80
CA ILE A 205 -6.61 -0.18 -40.59
C ILE A 205 -7.05 1.30 -40.54
N GLY A 206 -6.35 2.14 -39.78
CA GLY A 206 -6.73 3.53 -39.54
C GLY A 206 -5.87 4.54 -40.32
N ARG A 207 -6.48 5.67 -40.69
CA ARG A 207 -5.82 6.83 -41.28
C ARG A 207 -5.41 7.82 -40.19
N ALA A 208 -4.11 8.09 -40.10
CA ALA A 208 -3.60 9.19 -39.30
C ALA A 208 -3.99 10.53 -39.94
N ILE A 209 -4.61 11.43 -39.18
CA ILE A 209 -4.82 12.81 -39.62
C ILE A 209 -3.79 13.70 -38.92
N ALA A 210 -2.88 14.25 -39.71
CA ALA A 210 -1.86 15.14 -39.21
C ALA A 210 -2.47 16.48 -38.78
N LEU A 211 -2.01 17.02 -37.66
CA LEU A 211 -2.49 18.29 -37.13
C LEU A 211 -1.30 19.26 -37.01
N SER A 212 -1.23 20.23 -37.91
CA SER A 212 -0.22 21.28 -37.94
C SER A 212 -0.69 22.55 -37.22
N GLY A 213 0.27 23.45 -36.97
CA GLY A 213 -0.03 24.83 -36.60
C GLY A 213 -0.72 25.58 -37.74
N PHE A 214 -1.28 26.75 -37.43
CA PHE A 214 -1.94 27.61 -38.40
C PHE A 214 -0.97 28.20 -39.41
N ASP A 215 -1.34 28.13 -40.68
CA ASP A 215 -0.70 28.90 -41.74
C ASP A 215 -1.32 30.29 -41.87
N LEU A 216 -0.55 31.25 -42.39
CA LEU A 216 -0.98 32.64 -42.52
C LEU A 216 -2.26 32.78 -43.38
N SER A 217 -2.37 32.00 -44.46
CA SER A 217 -3.56 32.01 -45.33
C SER A 217 -4.81 31.48 -44.63
N GLU A 218 -4.66 30.53 -43.70
CA GLU A 218 -5.77 29.93 -42.94
C GLU A 218 -6.17 30.81 -41.75
N ALA A 219 -5.20 31.47 -41.10
CA ALA A 219 -5.38 32.24 -39.86
C ALA A 219 -6.12 33.58 -40.01
N THR A 220 -6.58 33.93 -41.22
CA THR A 220 -7.30 35.18 -41.49
C THR A 220 -8.52 35.46 -40.60
N PRO A 221 -9.29 34.46 -40.10
CA PRO A 221 -10.37 34.72 -39.13
C PRO A 221 -9.89 35.41 -37.85
N LEU A 222 -8.63 35.16 -37.45
CA LEU A 222 -8.03 35.79 -36.27
C LEU A 222 -7.80 37.28 -36.45
N LEU A 223 -7.76 37.84 -37.67
CA LEU A 223 -7.55 39.29 -37.88
C LEU A 223 -8.67 40.14 -37.28
N LYS A 224 -9.91 39.61 -37.22
CA LYS A 224 -11.08 40.38 -36.77
C LYS A 224 -10.93 40.97 -35.36
N GLY A 225 -10.18 40.33 -34.47
CA GLY A 225 -9.98 40.78 -33.09
C GLY A 225 -8.75 41.69 -32.88
N ILE A 226 -7.78 41.70 -33.79
CA ILE A 226 -6.53 42.46 -33.68
C ILE A 226 -6.35 43.54 -34.76
N ALA A 227 -7.25 43.64 -35.73
CA ALA A 227 -7.10 44.56 -36.87
C ALA A 227 -6.95 46.04 -36.47
N HIS A 228 -7.47 46.44 -35.31
CA HIS A 228 -7.41 47.81 -34.80
C HIS A 228 -6.08 48.15 -34.08
N LEU A 229 -5.22 47.15 -33.84
CA LEU A 229 -3.97 47.31 -33.10
C LEU A 229 -2.80 47.75 -33.99
N SER A 230 -2.93 47.72 -35.32
CA SER A 230 -1.86 48.10 -36.25
C SER A 230 -2.41 48.66 -37.56
N ASP A 231 -1.62 49.51 -38.23
CA ASP A 231 -1.84 49.91 -39.63
C ASP A 231 -1.44 48.82 -40.65
N ALA A 232 -0.79 47.75 -40.21
CA ALA A 232 -0.45 46.56 -41.00
C ALA A 232 -0.89 45.26 -40.29
N PRO A 233 -2.20 45.00 -40.16
CA PRO A 233 -2.71 43.88 -39.34
C PRO A 233 -2.36 42.49 -39.89
N GLU A 234 -2.17 42.34 -41.20
CA GLU A 234 -1.69 41.09 -41.80
C GLU A 234 -0.22 40.80 -41.43
N GLN A 235 0.62 41.86 -41.38
CA GLN A 235 1.99 41.75 -40.91
C GLN A 235 2.04 41.42 -39.41
N LEU A 236 1.15 42.02 -38.61
CA LEU A 236 1.00 41.68 -37.19
C LEU A 236 0.69 40.19 -37.00
N LEU A 237 -0.27 39.65 -37.75
CA LEU A 237 -0.61 38.23 -37.69
C LEU A 237 0.55 37.34 -38.13
N ALA A 238 1.28 37.72 -39.18
CA ALA A 238 2.45 36.97 -39.64
C ALA A 238 3.54 36.88 -38.55
N GLU A 239 3.81 37.99 -37.85
CA GLU A 239 4.78 38.01 -36.74
C GLU A 239 4.29 37.21 -35.51
N ILE A 240 2.99 37.28 -35.19
CA ILE A 240 2.37 36.44 -34.14
C ILE A 240 2.57 34.96 -34.47
N LEU A 241 2.30 34.55 -35.72
CA LEU A 241 2.49 33.17 -36.16
C LEU A 241 3.97 32.77 -36.16
N ALA A 242 4.89 33.68 -36.49
CA ALA A 242 6.33 33.43 -36.41
C ALA A 242 6.79 33.13 -34.98
N TRP A 243 6.31 33.90 -33.98
CA TRP A 243 6.62 33.69 -32.57
C TRP A 243 5.96 32.45 -31.95
N THR A 244 4.76 32.11 -32.40
CA THR A 244 3.98 31.00 -31.83
C THR A 244 4.10 29.70 -32.61
N GLY A 245 4.71 29.73 -33.79
CA GLY A 245 4.77 28.61 -34.74
C GLY A 245 3.38 28.20 -35.27
N GLY A 246 2.39 29.10 -35.18
CA GLY A 246 0.99 28.81 -35.48
C GLY A 246 0.31 27.85 -34.49
N GLN A 247 0.92 27.58 -33.31
CA GLN A 247 0.32 26.69 -32.33
C GLN A 247 -1.02 27.26 -31.83
N PRO A 248 -2.16 26.55 -31.98
CA PRO A 248 -3.49 27.15 -31.82
C PRO A 248 -3.75 27.86 -30.50
N PHE A 249 -3.35 27.26 -29.39
CA PHE A 249 -3.54 27.82 -28.05
C PHE A 249 -2.69 29.07 -27.83
N LEU A 250 -1.39 29.02 -28.14
CA LEU A 250 -0.46 30.11 -27.93
C LEU A 250 -0.75 31.27 -28.87
N THR A 251 -1.16 30.97 -30.11
CA THR A 251 -1.63 31.98 -31.08
C THR A 251 -2.83 32.74 -30.53
N GLN A 252 -3.87 32.03 -30.06
CA GLN A 252 -5.03 32.69 -29.47
C GLN A 252 -4.72 33.38 -28.13
N LYS A 253 -3.82 32.82 -27.30
CA LYS A 253 -3.36 33.45 -26.05
C LYS A 253 -2.68 34.78 -26.33
N LEU A 254 -1.77 34.81 -27.30
CA LEU A 254 -1.08 36.04 -27.71
C LEU A 254 -2.04 37.05 -28.33
N CYS A 255 -2.94 36.64 -29.24
CA CYS A 255 -3.96 37.54 -29.79
C CYS A 255 -4.86 38.14 -28.70
N ARG A 256 -5.26 37.35 -27.69
CA ARG A 256 -6.04 37.83 -26.56
C ARG A 256 -5.26 38.82 -25.70
N LEU A 257 -4.01 38.53 -25.38
CA LEU A 257 -3.15 39.42 -24.60
C LEU A 257 -2.95 40.75 -25.31
N LEU A 258 -2.72 40.72 -26.62
CA LEU A 258 -2.59 41.92 -27.43
C LEU A 258 -3.89 42.73 -27.45
N GLN A 259 -5.03 42.09 -27.63
CA GLN A 259 -6.34 42.74 -27.60
C GLN A 259 -6.62 43.49 -26.28
N VAL A 260 -6.11 42.99 -25.16
CA VAL A 260 -6.36 43.57 -23.82
C VAL A 260 -5.30 44.60 -23.43
N HIS A 261 -4.04 44.37 -23.77
CA HIS A 261 -2.91 45.11 -23.17
C HIS A 261 -2.03 45.85 -24.19
N ALA A 262 -2.12 45.57 -25.48
CA ALA A 262 -1.20 46.15 -26.45
C ALA A 262 -1.54 47.60 -26.80
N PRO A 263 -0.54 48.49 -26.90
CA PRO A 263 -0.70 49.77 -27.58
C PRO A 263 -0.78 49.58 -29.11
N PHE A 264 -1.18 50.64 -29.83
CA PHE A 264 -1.16 50.65 -31.29
C PHE A 264 0.28 50.54 -31.83
N MET A 265 0.51 49.66 -32.81
CA MET A 265 1.82 49.36 -33.39
C MET A 265 1.88 49.74 -34.88
N SER A 266 2.78 50.65 -35.24
CA SER A 266 3.05 51.01 -36.64
C SER A 266 3.89 49.95 -37.36
N ALA A 267 3.65 49.73 -38.65
CA ALA A 267 4.31 48.71 -39.48
C ALA A 267 5.86 48.67 -39.38
N SER A 268 6.51 49.83 -39.27
CA SER A 268 7.98 49.92 -39.18
C SER A 268 8.57 49.54 -37.82
N ALA A 269 7.79 49.65 -36.74
CA ALA A 269 8.23 49.35 -35.37
C ALA A 269 7.66 48.02 -34.84
N LEU A 270 6.83 47.35 -35.64
CA LEU A 270 6.03 46.20 -35.23
C LEU A 270 6.88 45.02 -34.71
N PRO A 271 7.94 44.55 -35.39
CA PRO A 271 8.70 43.39 -34.91
C PRO A 271 9.34 43.63 -33.53
N THR A 272 9.88 44.84 -33.30
CA THR A 272 10.52 45.20 -32.03
C THR A 272 9.50 45.34 -30.91
N LEU A 273 8.41 46.09 -31.14
CA LEU A 273 7.37 46.31 -30.13
C LEU A 273 6.66 45.00 -29.73
N LEU A 274 6.45 44.09 -30.69
CA LEU A 274 5.86 42.78 -30.40
C LEU A 274 6.82 41.89 -29.60
N ALA A 275 8.11 41.88 -29.94
CA ALA A 275 9.12 41.13 -29.19
C ALA A 275 9.23 41.62 -27.74
N ASP A 276 9.25 42.94 -27.52
CA ASP A 276 9.27 43.54 -26.18
C ASP A 276 8.00 43.18 -25.40
N PHE A 277 6.83 43.21 -26.05
CA PHE A 277 5.56 42.80 -25.45
C PHE A 277 5.57 41.32 -25.03
N ILE A 278 6.03 40.42 -25.90
CA ILE A 278 6.14 39.00 -25.60
C ILE A 278 7.13 38.77 -24.45
N HIS A 279 8.25 39.47 -24.44
CA HIS A 279 9.23 39.36 -23.37
C HIS A 279 8.62 39.76 -22.02
N GLN A 280 7.93 40.89 -21.95
CA GLN A 280 7.32 41.40 -20.73
C GLN A 280 6.15 40.55 -20.21
N HIS A 281 5.31 40.02 -21.12
CA HIS A 281 4.04 39.39 -20.74
C HIS A 281 4.04 37.86 -20.81
N LEU A 282 5.03 37.23 -21.45
CA LEU A 282 5.10 35.76 -21.61
C LEU A 282 6.44 35.15 -21.18
N LEU A 283 7.59 35.81 -21.40
CA LEU A 283 8.91 35.21 -21.13
C LEU A 283 9.48 35.57 -19.76
N GLN A 284 9.40 36.84 -19.37
CA GLN A 284 9.83 37.28 -18.04
C GLN A 284 8.91 36.67 -16.99
N ASP A 285 9.49 36.01 -15.98
CA ASP A 285 8.75 35.28 -14.95
C ASP A 285 7.64 34.39 -15.53
N TRP A 286 7.94 33.69 -16.65
CA TRP A 286 6.94 32.94 -17.41
C TRP A 286 6.11 31.99 -16.56
N GLU A 287 6.68 31.40 -15.49
CA GLU A 287 5.95 30.52 -14.58
C GLU A 287 4.80 31.24 -13.86
N ARG A 288 4.94 32.53 -13.60
CA ARG A 288 3.88 33.34 -12.99
C ARG A 288 2.83 33.77 -14.01
N HIS A 289 3.24 33.98 -15.27
CA HIS A 289 2.38 34.46 -16.35
C HIS A 289 1.70 33.33 -17.15
N ASP A 290 2.04 32.06 -16.89
CA ASP A 290 1.46 30.90 -17.57
C ASP A 290 0.06 30.54 -17.06
N GLU A 291 -0.90 31.45 -17.24
CA GLU A 291 -2.32 31.26 -16.93
C GLU A 291 -3.19 31.56 -18.18
N PRO A 292 -4.07 30.64 -18.61
CA PRO A 292 -4.13 29.22 -18.19
C PRO A 292 -2.83 28.48 -18.54
N GLU A 293 -2.53 27.44 -17.76
CA GLU A 293 -1.28 26.68 -17.83
C GLU A 293 -1.07 25.99 -19.19
N HIS A 294 0.14 26.11 -19.73
CA HIS A 294 0.56 25.46 -20.96
C HIS A 294 2.05 25.15 -20.94
N LEU A 295 2.89 26.16 -20.68
CA LEU A 295 4.33 25.98 -20.54
C LEU A 295 4.65 25.09 -19.33
N LYS A 296 3.97 25.27 -18.19
CA LYS A 296 4.09 24.39 -17.03
C LYS A 296 3.67 22.95 -17.36
N THR A 297 2.65 22.79 -18.21
CA THR A 297 2.22 21.45 -18.65
C THR A 297 3.29 20.77 -19.50
N ILE A 298 3.95 21.52 -20.40
CA ILE A 298 5.08 21.01 -21.20
C ILE A 298 6.23 20.61 -20.27
N ARG A 299 6.60 21.49 -19.33
CA ARG A 299 7.63 21.24 -18.31
C ARG A 299 7.36 19.97 -17.53
N ASN A 300 6.17 19.87 -16.93
CA ASN A 300 5.81 18.76 -16.07
C ASN A 300 5.80 17.43 -16.84
N ARG A 301 5.43 17.41 -18.13
CA ARG A 301 5.54 16.20 -18.96
C ARG A 301 6.97 15.83 -19.32
N LEU A 302 7.80 16.81 -19.63
CA LEU A 302 9.22 16.57 -19.91
C LEU A 302 9.91 15.98 -18.68
N LEU A 303 9.44 16.34 -17.48
CA LEU A 303 9.95 15.92 -16.17
C LEU A 303 9.16 14.76 -15.52
N ALA A 304 8.19 14.14 -16.20
CA ALA A 304 7.27 13.18 -15.57
C ALA A 304 7.85 11.77 -15.37
N ASP A 305 8.78 11.34 -16.22
CA ASP A 305 9.27 9.95 -16.27
C ASP A 305 10.75 9.85 -15.88
N GLU A 306 11.03 9.55 -14.61
CA GLU A 306 12.39 9.48 -14.05
C GLU A 306 13.37 8.61 -14.84
N GLN A 307 12.89 7.61 -15.59
CA GLN A 307 13.73 6.76 -16.42
C GLN A 307 14.10 7.40 -17.76
N ARG A 308 13.24 8.27 -18.31
CA ARG A 308 13.39 8.87 -19.64
C ARG A 308 13.77 10.34 -19.64
N ILE A 309 13.61 11.06 -18.52
CA ILE A 309 13.91 12.51 -18.41
C ILE A 309 15.29 12.85 -18.96
N GLY A 310 16.33 12.11 -18.56
CA GLY A 310 17.71 12.38 -18.99
C GLY A 310 17.89 12.38 -20.51
N ARG A 311 17.30 11.40 -21.21
CA ARG A 311 17.38 11.28 -22.67
C ARG A 311 16.46 12.26 -23.38
N LEU A 312 15.28 12.56 -22.86
CA LEU A 312 14.40 13.57 -23.44
C LEU A 312 15.04 14.96 -23.39
N LEU A 313 15.62 15.33 -22.25
CA LEU A 313 16.37 16.58 -22.09
C LEU A 313 17.61 16.62 -23.00
N GLY A 314 18.35 15.51 -23.11
CA GLY A 314 19.52 15.42 -23.98
C GLY A 314 19.18 15.53 -25.48
N LEU A 315 18.10 14.87 -25.92
CA LEU A 315 17.61 15.00 -27.30
C LEU A 315 17.17 16.43 -27.60
N TYR A 316 16.45 17.07 -26.68
CA TYR A 316 16.03 18.45 -26.85
C TYR A 316 17.20 19.43 -26.85
N GLN A 317 18.22 19.22 -26.00
CA GLN A 317 19.46 19.99 -26.01
C GLN A 317 20.15 19.92 -27.38
N ARG A 318 20.26 18.72 -27.97
CA ARG A 318 20.83 18.55 -29.31
C ARG A 318 20.01 19.25 -30.39
N ILE A 319 18.68 19.25 -30.30
CA ILE A 319 17.82 20.00 -31.23
C ILE A 319 18.09 21.51 -31.13
N LEU A 320 18.31 22.04 -29.92
CA LEU A 320 18.68 23.44 -29.72
C LEU A 320 20.07 23.78 -30.29
N GLU A 321 21.04 22.87 -30.15
CA GLU A 321 22.43 23.08 -30.58
C GLU A 321 22.62 22.89 -32.10
N GLU A 322 22.01 21.85 -32.66
CA GLU A 322 22.15 21.46 -34.07
C GLU A 322 21.11 22.14 -34.99
N GLY A 323 20.09 22.79 -34.42
CA GLY A 323 18.98 23.44 -35.14
C GLY A 323 17.91 22.47 -35.66
N GLY A 324 18.13 21.16 -35.52
CA GLY A 324 17.17 20.10 -35.82
C GLY A 324 17.83 18.72 -35.88
N LEU A 325 17.06 17.67 -35.60
CA LEU A 325 17.53 16.28 -35.66
C LEU A 325 16.78 15.46 -36.71
N PRO A 326 17.44 14.58 -37.47
CA PRO A 326 16.74 13.67 -38.39
C PRO A 326 15.81 12.72 -37.62
N LEU A 327 14.68 12.38 -38.25
CA LEU A 327 13.73 11.42 -37.67
C LEU A 327 14.34 10.01 -37.70
N ASP A 328 14.49 9.41 -36.52
CA ASP A 328 14.92 8.01 -36.36
C ASP A 328 13.75 7.08 -36.00
N GLY A 329 12.57 7.65 -35.73
CA GLY A 329 11.37 6.92 -35.37
C GLY A 329 11.44 6.29 -33.96
N SER A 330 12.42 6.66 -33.15
CA SER A 330 12.60 6.13 -31.80
C SER A 330 11.42 6.50 -30.88
N PRO A 331 11.11 5.65 -29.88
CA PRO A 331 10.08 5.94 -28.89
C PRO A 331 10.30 7.28 -28.17
N GLU A 332 11.55 7.68 -27.98
CA GLU A 332 11.93 8.92 -27.29
C GLU A 332 11.68 10.15 -28.14
N GLN A 333 11.98 10.11 -29.44
CA GLN A 333 11.61 11.18 -30.38
C GLN A 333 10.09 11.40 -30.42
N ARG A 334 9.31 10.31 -30.41
CA ARG A 334 7.84 10.40 -30.39
C ARG A 334 7.32 10.93 -29.06
N ALA A 335 7.88 10.48 -27.94
CA ALA A 335 7.53 10.99 -26.61
C ALA A 335 7.83 12.49 -26.50
N LEU A 336 8.98 12.94 -27.02
CA LEU A 336 9.34 14.35 -27.08
C LEU A 336 8.34 15.16 -27.92
N CYS A 337 7.89 14.64 -29.06
CA CYS A 337 6.82 15.28 -29.86
C CYS A 337 5.49 15.41 -29.08
N LEU A 338 5.11 14.40 -28.29
CA LEU A 338 3.87 14.43 -27.51
C LEU A 338 3.88 15.46 -26.36
N THR A 339 5.06 15.90 -25.91
CA THR A 339 5.15 17.05 -25.00
C THR A 339 4.61 18.33 -25.64
N GLY A 340 4.69 18.44 -26.97
CA GLY A 340 4.36 19.65 -27.74
C GLY A 340 5.52 20.64 -27.87
N LEU A 341 6.68 20.34 -27.26
CA LEU A 341 7.87 21.19 -27.30
C LEU A 341 8.54 21.24 -28.68
N VAL A 342 8.50 20.11 -29.40
CA VAL A 342 9.09 19.93 -30.73
C VAL A 342 8.01 19.51 -31.73
N CYS A 343 8.25 19.79 -33.01
CA CYS A 343 7.45 19.24 -34.10
C CYS A 343 8.31 18.70 -35.24
N GLN A 344 7.66 17.93 -36.10
CA GLN A 344 8.25 17.43 -37.32
C GLN A 344 8.11 18.48 -38.45
N ARG A 345 9.24 18.92 -39.02
CA ARG A 345 9.30 19.74 -40.25
C ARG A 345 10.39 19.21 -41.18
N HIS A 346 10.08 19.05 -42.47
CA HIS A 346 11.04 18.60 -43.50
C HIS A 346 11.85 17.34 -43.11
N SER A 347 11.19 16.33 -42.55
CA SER A 347 11.82 15.07 -42.09
C SER A 347 12.83 15.22 -40.94
N GLN A 348 12.77 16.33 -40.20
CA GLN A 348 13.55 16.59 -38.99
C GLN A 348 12.63 16.99 -37.82
N LEU A 349 13.10 16.76 -36.60
CA LEU A 349 12.54 17.35 -35.38
C LEU A 349 13.20 18.69 -35.10
N VAL A 350 12.37 19.70 -34.92
CA VAL A 350 12.77 21.07 -34.61
C VAL A 350 11.95 21.60 -33.44
N VAL A 351 12.46 22.59 -32.72
CA VAL A 351 11.68 23.28 -31.69
C VAL A 351 10.43 23.89 -32.33
N PHE A 352 9.27 23.70 -31.69
CA PHE A 352 7.98 24.04 -32.31
C PHE A 352 7.88 25.54 -32.63
N ASN A 353 8.35 26.40 -31.71
CA ASN A 353 8.33 27.84 -31.87
C ASN A 353 9.41 28.55 -31.03
N PRO A 354 9.70 29.83 -31.34
CA PRO A 354 10.66 30.63 -30.58
C PRO A 354 10.34 30.80 -29.09
N ILE A 355 9.07 30.94 -28.70
CA ILE A 355 8.69 31.10 -27.28
C ILE A 355 9.19 29.91 -26.46
N TYR A 356 9.03 28.69 -26.96
CA TYR A 356 9.51 27.49 -26.28
C TYR A 356 11.03 27.44 -26.18
N ALA A 357 11.75 27.84 -27.23
CA ALA A 357 13.21 27.89 -27.23
C ALA A 357 13.78 28.88 -26.19
N HIS A 358 13.05 29.97 -25.91
CA HIS A 358 13.44 30.95 -24.88
C HIS A 358 13.11 30.49 -23.46
N VAL A 359 12.00 29.76 -23.29
CA VAL A 359 11.56 29.27 -21.97
C VAL A 359 12.35 28.05 -21.53
N PHE A 360 12.48 27.07 -22.43
CA PHE A 360 13.26 25.85 -22.23
C PHE A 360 14.58 26.01 -22.97
N ASP A 361 15.38 26.96 -22.51
CA ASP A 361 16.67 27.24 -23.10
C ASP A 361 17.76 26.29 -22.55
N ARG A 362 19.00 26.49 -22.99
CA ARG A 362 20.13 25.69 -22.53
C ARG A 362 20.37 25.82 -21.03
N CYS A 363 20.22 27.03 -20.47
CA CYS A 363 20.42 27.27 -19.04
C CYS A 363 19.41 26.48 -18.21
N TRP A 364 18.15 26.48 -18.64
CA TRP A 364 17.09 25.71 -18.01
C TRP A 364 17.37 24.20 -18.04
N ILE A 365 17.82 23.65 -19.18
CA ILE A 365 18.17 22.23 -19.31
C ILE A 365 19.33 21.87 -18.39
N GLU A 366 20.38 22.69 -18.34
CA GLU A 366 21.54 22.47 -17.48
C GLU A 366 21.13 22.44 -15.99
N GLN A 367 20.27 23.35 -15.55
CA GLN A 367 19.71 23.35 -14.19
C GLN A 367 18.94 22.06 -13.86
N GLN A 368 18.20 21.48 -14.83
CA GLN A 368 17.50 20.22 -14.61
C GLN A 368 18.49 19.05 -14.49
N PHE A 369 19.52 19.01 -15.34
CA PHE A 369 20.53 17.96 -15.29
C PHE A 369 21.36 17.97 -14.00
N GLU A 370 21.65 19.16 -13.45
CA GLU A 370 22.36 19.31 -12.16
C GLU A 370 21.61 18.65 -11.00
N GLN A 371 20.28 18.67 -11.04
CA GLN A 371 19.43 18.05 -10.01
C GLN A 371 19.33 16.52 -10.15
N LEU A 372 19.61 15.98 -11.34
CA LEU A 372 19.42 14.55 -11.64
C LEU A 372 20.68 13.71 -11.39
N ARG A 373 21.87 14.21 -11.75
CA ARG A 373 23.12 13.42 -11.73
C ARG A 373 23.75 13.34 -10.33
N PRO A 374 24.16 12.15 -9.86
CA PRO A 374 24.93 12.01 -8.63
C PRO A 374 26.43 12.35 -8.80
N TYR A 375 26.90 12.57 -10.04
CA TYR A 375 28.30 12.81 -10.41
C TYR A 375 28.51 14.15 -11.17
N THR A 376 27.63 15.14 -10.93
CA THR A 376 27.58 16.41 -11.68
C THR A 376 28.92 17.15 -11.76
N GLU A 377 29.62 17.32 -10.63
CA GLU A 377 30.84 18.13 -10.57
C GLU A 377 31.98 17.53 -11.41
N ASP A 378 32.23 16.23 -11.25
CA ASP A 378 33.29 15.54 -11.98
C ASP A 378 32.96 15.37 -13.47
N PHE A 379 31.69 15.14 -13.80
CA PHE A 379 31.21 15.12 -15.18
C PHE A 379 31.40 16.47 -15.89
N GLN A 380 30.97 17.57 -15.27
CA GLN A 380 31.15 18.91 -15.87
C GLN A 380 32.62 19.26 -16.05
N ALA A 381 33.48 18.92 -15.07
CA ALA A 381 34.92 19.14 -15.18
C ALA A 381 35.55 18.32 -16.33
N TRP A 382 35.14 17.06 -16.48
CA TRP A 382 35.59 16.19 -17.57
C TRP A 382 35.13 16.70 -18.95
N VAL A 383 33.88 17.14 -19.07
CA VAL A 383 33.35 17.70 -20.33
C VAL A 383 34.06 19.01 -20.70
N ARG A 384 34.32 19.91 -19.74
CA ARG A 384 35.08 21.16 -19.98
C ARG A 384 36.51 20.90 -20.47
N SER A 385 37.09 19.75 -20.12
CA SER A 385 38.40 19.31 -20.60
C SER A 385 38.38 18.67 -22.01
N GLY A 386 37.21 18.59 -22.65
CA GLY A 386 37.04 17.86 -23.91
C GLY A 386 37.22 16.35 -23.75
N GLY A 387 36.94 15.82 -22.56
CA GLY A 387 37.06 14.39 -22.24
C GLY A 387 38.49 13.89 -21.96
N SER A 388 39.45 14.79 -21.79
CA SER A 388 40.88 14.45 -21.67
C SER A 388 41.38 14.31 -20.22
N ASP A 389 40.67 14.91 -19.24
CA ASP A 389 41.07 14.87 -17.84
C ASP A 389 40.65 13.56 -17.13
N SER A 390 41.54 12.57 -17.19
CA SER A 390 41.33 11.25 -16.56
C SER A 390 41.26 11.27 -15.02
N SER A 391 41.58 12.40 -14.36
CA SER A 391 41.47 12.54 -12.90
C SER A 391 40.02 12.72 -12.43
N ARG A 392 39.14 13.14 -13.34
CA ARG A 392 37.70 13.35 -13.12
C ARG A 392 36.85 12.14 -13.46
N LEU A 393 37.48 11.03 -13.87
CA LEU A 393 36.77 9.77 -14.14
C LEU A 393 36.50 9.02 -12.84
N LEU A 394 35.29 8.47 -12.72
CA LEU A 394 34.85 7.76 -11.51
C LEU A 394 35.61 6.43 -11.37
N ARG A 395 35.90 6.02 -10.12
CA ARG A 395 36.59 4.76 -9.80
C ARG A 395 35.99 4.12 -8.55
N GLY A 396 36.16 2.80 -8.42
CA GLY A 396 35.69 2.05 -7.25
C GLY A 396 34.19 2.22 -6.98
N GLN A 397 33.84 2.52 -5.72
CA GLN A 397 32.45 2.63 -5.27
C GLN A 397 31.67 3.75 -5.98
N ALA A 398 32.29 4.92 -6.21
CA ALA A 398 31.64 6.03 -6.89
C ALA A 398 31.22 5.67 -8.33
N LEU A 399 32.01 4.85 -9.02
CA LEU A 399 31.64 4.32 -10.33
C LEU A 399 30.51 3.29 -10.22
N GLN A 400 30.52 2.41 -9.21
CA GLN A 400 29.43 1.46 -8.99
C GLN A 400 28.10 2.17 -8.70
N ASP A 401 28.11 3.18 -7.84
CA ASP A 401 26.92 3.97 -7.50
C ASP A 401 26.39 4.73 -8.72
N ALA A 402 27.29 5.27 -9.55
CA ALA A 402 26.95 5.93 -10.81
C ALA A 402 26.34 4.97 -11.84
N LEU A 403 26.85 3.74 -11.93
CA LEU A 403 26.33 2.69 -12.83
C LEU A 403 24.99 2.13 -12.35
N LEU A 404 24.82 1.98 -11.04
CA LEU A 404 23.53 1.62 -10.41
C LEU A 404 22.49 2.71 -10.65
N TRP A 405 22.85 3.97 -10.46
CA TRP A 405 21.98 5.11 -10.76
C TRP A 405 21.64 5.18 -12.25
N ALA A 406 22.58 4.86 -13.13
CA ALA A 406 22.39 4.83 -14.59
C ALA A 406 21.56 3.61 -15.07
N SER A 407 21.49 2.55 -14.27
CA SER A 407 20.79 1.30 -14.63
C SER A 407 19.31 1.55 -14.85
N GLY A 408 18.79 1.12 -16.01
CA GLY A 408 17.38 1.32 -16.39
C GLY A 408 17.03 2.76 -16.78
N LYS A 409 17.97 3.71 -16.75
CA LYS A 409 17.78 5.08 -17.22
C LYS A 409 18.30 5.26 -18.64
N SER A 410 17.56 6.03 -19.40
CA SER A 410 17.99 6.54 -20.70
C SER A 410 18.75 7.85 -20.47
N LEU A 411 20.07 7.81 -20.56
CA LEU A 411 20.95 8.97 -20.35
C LEU A 411 21.34 9.65 -21.67
N SER A 412 22.03 10.80 -21.59
CA SER A 412 22.59 11.45 -22.79
C SER A 412 23.80 10.68 -23.34
N ASP A 413 24.13 10.88 -24.61
CA ASP A 413 25.30 10.25 -25.24
C ASP A 413 26.60 10.58 -24.49
N LEU A 414 26.71 11.80 -23.96
CA LEU A 414 27.86 12.25 -23.16
C LEU A 414 27.96 11.53 -21.81
N ASP A 415 26.83 11.24 -21.16
CA ASP A 415 26.80 10.48 -19.91
C ASP A 415 27.29 9.04 -20.13
N TYR A 416 26.88 8.40 -21.23
CA TYR A 416 27.38 7.06 -21.58
C TYR A 416 28.88 7.07 -21.89
N GLN A 417 29.37 8.08 -22.61
CA GLN A 417 30.81 8.24 -22.88
C GLN A 417 31.61 8.41 -21.59
N TYR A 418 31.14 9.25 -20.66
CA TYR A 418 31.79 9.47 -19.37
C TYR A 418 31.82 8.21 -18.50
N LEU A 419 30.70 7.47 -18.41
CA LEU A 419 30.62 6.23 -17.65
C LEU A 419 31.49 5.12 -18.26
N SER A 420 31.52 5.00 -19.59
CA SER A 420 32.40 4.06 -20.30
C SER A 420 33.88 4.37 -20.07
N ALA A 421 34.28 5.64 -20.24
CA ALA A 421 35.63 6.09 -19.95
C ALA A 421 36.04 5.83 -18.49
N SER A 422 35.10 6.00 -17.56
CA SER A 422 35.31 5.71 -16.13
C SER A 422 35.48 4.21 -15.85
N GLN A 423 34.69 3.35 -16.50
CA GLN A 423 34.85 1.89 -16.43
C GLN A 423 36.21 1.41 -16.96
N GLU A 424 36.64 1.91 -18.12
CA GLU A 424 37.92 1.56 -18.71
C GLU A 424 39.10 2.01 -17.83
N ALA A 425 39.05 3.24 -17.30
CA ALA A 425 40.07 3.75 -16.39
C ALA A 425 40.15 2.92 -15.09
N ASN A 426 39.00 2.50 -14.55
CA ASN A 426 38.94 1.67 -13.35
C ASN A 426 39.49 0.25 -13.60
N GLN A 427 39.18 -0.37 -14.74
CA GLN A 427 39.74 -1.68 -15.12
C GLN A 427 41.27 -1.61 -15.29
N LYS A 428 41.78 -0.55 -15.93
CA LYS A 428 43.22 -0.33 -16.09
C LYS A 428 43.91 -0.14 -14.73
N ALA A 429 43.32 0.64 -13.83
CA ALA A 429 43.85 0.83 -12.48
C ALA A 429 43.91 -0.49 -11.69
N ILE A 430 42.90 -1.37 -11.83
CA ILE A 430 42.91 -2.70 -11.22
C ILE A 430 44.03 -3.57 -11.81
N GLN A 431 44.23 -3.56 -13.13
CA GLN A 431 45.31 -4.32 -13.78
C GLN A 431 46.70 -3.83 -13.37
N ASP A 432 46.92 -2.51 -13.29
CA ASP A 432 48.18 -1.93 -12.84
C ASP A 432 48.47 -2.30 -11.37
N THR A 433 47.45 -2.30 -10.52
CA THR A 433 47.55 -2.74 -9.12
C THR A 433 47.91 -4.23 -9.01
N LEU A 434 47.30 -5.08 -9.84
CA LEU A 434 47.61 -6.52 -9.89
C LEU A 434 49.03 -6.80 -10.39
N LEU A 435 49.55 -5.99 -11.34
CA LEU A 435 50.93 -6.10 -11.81
C LEU A 435 51.94 -5.70 -10.72
N LEU A 436 51.66 -4.64 -9.96
CA LEU A 436 52.44 -4.22 -8.80
C LEU A 436 52.45 -5.30 -7.70
N GLU A 437 51.29 -5.86 -7.35
CA GLU A 437 51.21 -6.95 -6.38
C GLU A 437 51.98 -8.20 -6.82
N ARG A 438 52.00 -8.49 -8.13
CA ARG A 438 52.75 -9.64 -8.66
C ARG A 438 54.25 -9.42 -8.54
N GLN A 439 54.74 -8.22 -8.84
CA GLN A 439 56.15 -7.84 -8.63
C GLN A 439 56.53 -7.89 -7.15
N GLU A 440 55.64 -7.45 -6.25
CA GLU A 440 55.87 -7.50 -4.81
C GLU A 440 55.88 -8.95 -4.29
N LYS A 441 54.96 -9.80 -4.75
CA LYS A 441 54.95 -11.24 -4.43
C LYS A 441 56.20 -11.96 -4.92
N GLU A 442 56.70 -11.62 -6.09
CA GLU A 442 57.97 -12.16 -6.62
C GLU A 442 59.16 -11.71 -5.76
N ALA A 443 59.22 -10.43 -5.37
CA ALA A 443 60.25 -9.90 -4.47
C ALA A 443 60.20 -10.54 -3.06
N ILE A 444 59.00 -10.76 -2.51
CA ILE A 444 58.78 -11.45 -1.24
C ILE A 444 59.21 -12.92 -1.33
N SER A 445 58.93 -13.59 -2.45
CA SER A 445 59.34 -14.98 -2.65
C SER A 445 60.87 -15.15 -2.72
N ALA A 446 61.57 -14.18 -3.31
CA ALA A 446 63.02 -14.14 -3.33
C ALA A 446 63.61 -13.89 -1.93
N ALA A 447 63.02 -12.97 -1.16
CA ALA A 447 63.41 -12.69 0.23
C ALA A 447 63.18 -13.89 1.17
N ASN A 448 62.07 -14.62 0.99
CA ASN A 448 61.74 -15.80 1.80
C ASN A 448 62.71 -16.98 1.57
N ARG A 449 63.23 -17.17 0.35
CA ARG A 449 64.27 -18.20 0.09
C ARG A 449 65.58 -17.92 0.82
N ILE A 450 65.95 -16.64 0.95
CA ILE A 450 67.13 -16.20 1.71
C ILE A 450 66.89 -16.42 3.21
N LEU A 451 65.67 -16.15 3.69
CA LEU A 451 65.26 -16.33 5.09
C LEU A 451 65.24 -17.81 5.53
N ASP A 452 64.78 -18.71 4.66
CA ASP A 452 64.73 -20.16 4.95
C ASP A 452 66.12 -20.80 5.04
N ALA A 453 67.08 -20.32 4.24
CA ALA A 453 68.48 -20.73 4.34
C ALA A 453 69.11 -20.30 5.67
N ALA A 454 68.72 -19.12 6.19
CA ALA A 454 69.15 -18.63 7.51
C ALA A 454 68.48 -19.40 8.67
N ARG A 455 67.19 -19.74 8.53
CA ARG A 455 66.40 -20.48 9.53
C ARG A 455 66.93 -21.88 9.82
N ARG A 456 67.42 -22.61 8.81
CA ARG A 456 67.99 -23.96 8.98
C ARG A 456 69.31 -23.96 9.76
N LYS A 457 70.06 -22.85 9.74
CA LYS A 457 71.26 -22.68 10.58
C LYS A 457 70.90 -22.34 12.03
N ALA A 458 69.79 -21.65 12.26
CA ALA A 458 69.36 -21.19 13.58
C ALA A 458 68.69 -22.28 14.45
N SER A 459 68.20 -23.39 13.87
CA SER A 459 67.47 -24.44 14.62
C SER A 459 68.34 -25.36 15.49
N ARG A 460 69.66 -25.17 15.54
CA ARG A 460 70.59 -26.04 16.30
C ARG A 460 71.00 -25.51 17.68
N LEU A 461 70.59 -24.30 18.08
CA LEU A 461 70.98 -23.73 19.37
C LEU A 461 69.75 -23.30 20.20
N THR A 462 69.29 -24.28 20.99
CA THR A 462 68.71 -24.21 22.34
C THR A 462 67.99 -22.95 22.84
N GLN A 463 66.75 -23.19 23.29
CA GLN A 463 66.26 -22.99 24.67
C GLN A 463 66.93 -21.86 25.49
N ARG A 464 66.09 -20.89 25.91
CA ARG A 464 66.33 -19.76 26.82
C ARG A 464 66.73 -18.44 26.15
N ALA A 465 65.73 -17.76 25.58
CA ALA A 465 65.45 -16.34 25.86
C ALA A 465 64.39 -15.88 24.85
N LEU A 466 63.15 -15.74 25.34
CA LEU A 466 62.19 -14.82 24.74
C LEU A 466 62.67 -13.39 25.06
N LEU A 467 62.47 -12.48 24.10
CA LEU A 467 62.67 -11.02 24.13
C LEU A 467 63.97 -10.49 23.50
N ALA A 468 63.97 -10.32 22.18
CA ALA A 468 64.04 -9.00 21.54
C ALA A 468 63.85 -9.13 20.01
N LEU A 469 62.76 -8.55 19.50
CA LEU A 469 62.54 -7.90 18.17
C LEU A 469 63.37 -8.38 16.95
N GLY A 470 62.81 -8.56 15.75
CA GLY A 470 61.57 -8.09 15.17
C GLY A 470 61.67 -8.09 13.64
N VAL A 471 60.54 -7.80 12.99
CA VAL A 471 60.38 -7.16 11.66
C VAL A 471 59.74 -7.95 10.49
N VAL A 472 59.71 -9.29 10.38
CA VAL A 472 59.27 -9.90 9.08
C VAL A 472 58.05 -10.83 9.11
N SER A 473 57.33 -11.00 10.22
CA SER A 473 56.20 -11.98 10.27
C SER A 473 54.78 -11.40 10.13
N VAL A 474 54.61 -10.10 9.88
CA VAL A 474 53.27 -9.45 9.93
C VAL A 474 52.63 -9.26 8.55
N MET A 475 53.41 -9.11 7.48
CA MET A 475 52.86 -8.74 6.15
C MET A 475 52.26 -9.91 5.36
N SER A 476 52.76 -11.14 5.52
CA SER A 476 52.26 -12.31 4.78
C SER A 476 51.01 -12.96 5.39
N LEU A 477 50.78 -12.80 6.70
CA LEU A 477 49.48 -13.14 7.30
C LEU A 477 48.39 -12.16 6.85
N GLY A 478 48.72 -10.87 6.69
CA GLY A 478 47.75 -9.83 6.31
C GLY A 478 47.07 -10.05 4.96
N VAL A 479 47.80 -10.51 3.95
CA VAL A 479 47.24 -10.73 2.60
C VAL A 479 46.39 -12.00 2.54
N ALA A 480 46.80 -13.06 3.24
CA ALA A 480 46.02 -14.29 3.35
C ALA A 480 44.75 -14.08 4.19
N THR A 481 44.82 -13.28 5.27
CA THR A 481 43.63 -12.92 6.04
C THR A 481 42.69 -12.02 5.23
N ILE A 482 43.19 -11.10 4.40
CA ILE A 482 42.35 -10.28 3.52
C ILE A 482 41.65 -11.14 2.45
N LEU A 483 42.34 -12.11 1.83
CA LEU A 483 41.72 -13.02 0.84
C LEU A 483 40.73 -14.00 1.48
N VAL A 484 41.03 -14.55 2.66
CA VAL A 484 40.10 -15.38 3.42
C VAL A 484 38.89 -14.57 3.90
N LYS A 485 39.11 -13.31 4.29
CA LYS A 485 38.04 -12.40 4.72
C LYS A 485 37.12 -12.01 3.57
N THR A 486 37.67 -11.63 2.42
CA THR A 486 36.89 -11.29 1.22
C THR A 486 36.13 -12.49 0.62
N TYR A 487 36.74 -13.68 0.62
CA TYR A 487 36.04 -14.92 0.23
C TYR A 487 34.95 -15.31 1.24
N GLY A 488 35.19 -15.08 2.54
CA GLY A 488 34.20 -15.24 3.59
C GLY A 488 33.00 -14.33 3.40
N GLU A 489 33.23 -13.04 3.11
CA GLU A 489 32.20 -12.01 2.92
C GLU A 489 31.30 -12.29 1.69
N LEU A 490 31.87 -12.77 0.58
CA LEU A 490 31.11 -13.19 -0.60
C LEU A 490 30.18 -14.37 -0.28
N ARG A 491 30.70 -15.41 0.40
CA ARG A 491 29.91 -16.60 0.74
C ARG A 491 28.78 -16.28 1.72
N THR A 492 29.01 -15.37 2.68
CA THR A 492 27.95 -14.92 3.59
C THR A 492 26.87 -14.14 2.87
N THR A 493 27.22 -13.39 1.80
CA THR A 493 26.27 -12.62 0.99
C THR A 493 25.39 -13.51 0.12
N GLU A 494 25.97 -14.56 -0.50
CA GLU A 494 25.17 -15.55 -1.25
C GLU A 494 24.19 -16.28 -0.34
N GLN A 495 24.65 -16.69 0.85
CA GLN A 495 23.79 -17.37 1.82
C GLN A 495 22.70 -16.46 2.39
N SER A 496 22.96 -15.16 2.58
CA SER A 496 21.94 -14.21 3.05
C SER A 496 20.87 -13.97 2.00
N LEU A 497 21.23 -13.83 0.72
CA LEU A 497 20.26 -13.69 -0.37
C LEU A 497 19.37 -14.92 -0.51
N ALA A 498 19.96 -16.12 -0.41
CA ALA A 498 19.19 -17.37 -0.45
C ALA A 498 18.21 -17.47 0.74
N LEU A 499 18.63 -17.03 1.93
CA LEU A 499 17.74 -16.95 3.10
C LEU A 499 16.62 -15.95 2.91
N GLU A 500 16.85 -14.81 2.26
CA GLU A 500 15.81 -13.83 1.94
C GLU A 500 14.74 -14.42 1.01
N GLN A 501 15.16 -15.01 -0.11
CA GLN A 501 14.25 -15.66 -1.07
C GLN A 501 13.45 -16.78 -0.41
N THR A 502 14.12 -17.67 0.34
CA THR A 502 13.44 -18.77 1.04
C THR A 502 12.44 -18.25 2.08
N SER A 503 12.74 -17.14 2.75
CA SER A 503 11.84 -16.55 3.73
C SER A 503 10.59 -15.94 3.09
N ASP A 504 10.72 -15.37 1.89
CA ASP A 504 9.58 -14.85 1.12
C ASP A 504 8.65 -15.99 0.68
N ASP A 505 9.22 -17.09 0.17
CA ASP A 505 8.46 -18.29 -0.20
C ASP A 505 7.68 -18.87 1.00
N ILE A 506 8.26 -18.81 2.21
CA ILE A 506 7.62 -19.28 3.44
C ILE A 506 6.37 -18.46 3.79
N LEU A 507 6.39 -17.14 3.58
CA LEU A 507 5.24 -16.28 3.83
C LEU A 507 4.09 -16.58 2.87
N GLU A 508 4.39 -16.90 1.61
CA GLU A 508 3.38 -17.34 0.64
C GLU A 508 2.81 -18.71 1.01
N GLN A 509 3.68 -19.67 1.38
CA GLN A 509 3.28 -21.01 1.80
C GLN A 509 2.36 -20.97 3.03
N PHE A 510 2.61 -20.06 3.97
CA PHE A 510 1.85 -19.95 5.22
C PHE A 510 0.35 -19.74 5.00
N GLN A 511 -0.06 -19.08 3.91
CA GLN A 511 -1.48 -18.87 3.59
C GLN A 511 -2.25 -20.16 3.32
N THR A 512 -1.55 -21.24 2.94
CA THR A 512 -2.17 -22.52 2.58
C THR A 512 -1.79 -23.66 3.53
N GLN A 513 -0.61 -23.60 4.14
CA GLN A 513 -0.04 -24.66 4.97
C GLN A 513 0.74 -24.09 6.17
N GLU A 514 0.01 -23.63 7.19
CA GLU A 514 0.58 -22.97 8.37
C GLU A 514 1.70 -23.78 9.07
N LEU A 515 1.46 -25.06 9.35
CA LEU A 515 2.40 -25.93 10.08
C LEU A 515 3.68 -26.20 9.27
N ALA A 516 3.56 -26.36 7.95
CA ALA A 516 4.71 -26.60 7.07
C ALA A 516 5.57 -25.34 6.92
N ALA A 517 4.93 -24.18 6.77
CA ALA A 517 5.60 -22.90 6.69
C ALA A 517 6.35 -22.56 8.00
N LEU A 518 5.75 -22.83 9.18
CA LEU A 518 6.44 -22.63 10.47
C LEU A 518 7.69 -23.49 10.58
N LEU A 519 7.69 -24.71 10.04
CA LEU A 519 8.87 -25.57 10.02
C LEU A 519 9.97 -25.04 9.12
N ALA A 520 9.62 -24.63 7.91
CA ALA A 520 10.56 -23.99 7.01
C ALA A 520 11.14 -22.70 7.62
N ALA A 521 10.33 -21.93 8.37
CA ALA A 521 10.79 -20.75 9.12
C ALA A 521 11.79 -21.10 10.22
N ILE A 522 11.55 -22.17 10.98
CA ILE A 522 12.50 -22.66 11.99
C ILE A 522 13.83 -23.07 11.35
N GLU A 523 13.79 -23.76 10.20
CA GLU A 523 15.00 -24.15 9.47
C GLU A 523 15.77 -22.94 8.93
N ALA A 524 15.07 -21.96 8.35
CA ALA A 524 15.67 -20.71 7.90
C ALA A 524 16.28 -19.92 9.08
N GLY A 525 15.57 -19.84 10.21
CA GLY A 525 16.06 -19.22 11.44
C GLY A 525 17.31 -19.91 12.00
N ARG A 526 17.35 -21.25 11.98
CA ARG A 526 18.54 -22.02 12.39
C ARG A 526 19.72 -21.78 11.47
N ARG A 527 19.51 -21.76 10.14
CA ARG A 527 20.57 -21.43 9.18
C ARG A 527 21.13 -20.04 9.44
N LEU A 528 20.26 -19.05 9.67
CA LEU A 528 20.68 -17.71 10.07
C LEU A 528 21.48 -17.76 11.38
N GLN A 529 20.99 -18.47 12.41
CA GLN A 529 21.68 -18.63 13.69
C GLN A 529 23.09 -19.22 13.52
N THR A 530 23.28 -20.20 12.62
CA THR A 530 24.62 -20.75 12.33
C THR A 530 25.55 -19.75 11.62
N LEU A 531 24.98 -18.82 10.85
CA LEU A 531 25.73 -17.77 10.14
C LEU A 531 26.21 -16.67 11.08
N VAL A 532 25.36 -16.25 12.03
CA VAL A 532 25.65 -15.13 12.93
C VAL A 532 26.21 -15.55 14.29
N GLY A 533 25.91 -16.74 14.79
CA GLY A 533 26.23 -17.12 16.16
C GLY A 533 25.57 -16.19 17.19
N ASP A 534 26.33 -15.73 18.18
CA ASP A 534 25.87 -14.82 19.25
C ASP A 534 26.09 -13.33 18.94
N ARG A 535 26.30 -12.97 17.66
CA ARG A 535 26.51 -11.58 17.25
C ARG A 535 25.27 -10.72 17.52
N PRO A 536 25.43 -9.39 17.73
CA PRO A 536 24.29 -8.48 17.86
C PRO A 536 23.49 -8.39 16.56
N LEU A 537 22.22 -8.02 16.67
CA LEU A 537 21.27 -7.98 15.53
C LEU A 537 21.69 -7.03 14.41
N SER A 538 22.53 -6.04 14.72
CA SER A 538 23.14 -5.12 13.75
C SER A 538 24.17 -5.76 12.82
N GLU A 539 24.75 -6.90 13.22
CA GLU A 539 25.74 -7.65 12.44
C GLU A 539 25.10 -8.79 11.65
N TYR A 540 23.76 -8.89 11.66
CA TYR A 540 23.05 -9.90 10.90
C TYR A 540 23.14 -9.57 9.41
N PRO A 541 23.49 -10.53 8.54
CA PRO A 541 23.53 -10.28 7.10
C PRO A 541 22.12 -10.11 6.51
N THR A 542 21.09 -10.64 7.18
CA THR A 542 19.68 -10.39 6.88
C THR A 542 18.82 -10.61 8.13
N THR A 543 17.73 -9.86 8.25
CA THR A 543 16.70 -10.02 9.31
C THR A 543 15.48 -10.80 8.84
N ARG A 544 15.42 -11.21 7.56
CA ARG A 544 14.22 -11.79 6.96
C ARG A 544 13.73 -13.08 7.67
N PRO A 545 14.59 -14.06 8.01
CA PRO A 545 14.15 -15.24 8.77
C PRO A 545 13.58 -14.91 10.16
N LEU A 546 14.13 -13.89 10.83
CA LEU A 546 13.63 -13.43 12.13
C LEU A 546 12.23 -12.83 11.99
N PHE A 547 12.07 -11.95 10.99
CA PHE A 547 10.78 -11.34 10.67
C PHE A 547 9.72 -12.41 10.38
N VAL A 548 10.03 -13.37 9.50
CA VAL A 548 9.11 -14.46 9.15
C VAL A 548 8.74 -15.29 10.37
N LEU A 549 9.71 -15.71 11.19
CA LEU A 549 9.42 -16.45 12.42
C LEU A 549 8.49 -15.67 13.36
N ASN A 550 8.74 -14.37 13.53
CA ASN A 550 7.91 -13.54 14.39
C ASN A 550 6.48 -13.40 13.83
N THR A 551 6.35 -13.09 12.54
CA THR A 551 5.04 -12.98 11.86
C THR A 551 4.25 -14.28 11.89
N LEU A 552 4.91 -15.42 11.65
CA LEU A 552 4.25 -16.72 11.67
C LEU A 552 3.82 -17.10 13.08
N LEU A 553 4.66 -16.90 14.09
CA LEU A 553 4.29 -17.19 15.49
C LEU A 553 3.15 -16.35 16.02
N ASP A 554 3.00 -15.14 15.50
CA ASP A 554 1.91 -14.24 15.84
C ASP A 554 0.59 -14.68 15.19
N ARG A 555 0.66 -15.16 13.93
CA ARG A 555 -0.51 -15.47 13.11
C ARG A 555 -0.90 -16.94 13.09
N ILE A 556 -0.05 -17.85 13.53
CA ILE A 556 -0.32 -19.29 13.46
C ILE A 556 -1.46 -19.67 14.41
N GLN A 557 -2.44 -20.38 13.84
CA GLN A 557 -3.62 -20.86 14.54
C GLN A 557 -3.67 -22.39 14.49
N ALA A 558 -3.17 -23.03 13.43
CA ALA A 558 -3.11 -24.48 13.35
C ALA A 558 -2.12 -25.05 14.39
N ARG A 559 -2.61 -25.98 15.22
CA ARG A 559 -1.80 -26.69 16.22
C ARG A 559 -1.44 -28.09 15.75
N ASN A 560 -2.40 -28.78 15.14
CA ASN A 560 -2.20 -30.13 14.62
C ASN A 560 -3.23 -30.47 13.53
N GLN A 561 -2.88 -31.41 12.65
CA GLN A 561 -3.72 -31.85 11.53
C GLN A 561 -3.52 -33.34 11.29
N TRP A 562 -4.62 -34.08 11.19
CA TRP A 562 -4.60 -35.52 10.91
C TRP A 562 -5.80 -35.94 10.06
N ARG A 563 -5.76 -37.15 9.49
CA ARG A 563 -6.85 -37.71 8.69
C ARG A 563 -7.43 -38.95 9.37
N SER A 564 -8.76 -39.04 9.38
CA SER A 564 -9.45 -40.27 9.74
C SER A 564 -9.46 -41.23 8.56
N GLU A 565 -9.13 -42.50 8.81
CA GLU A 565 -9.24 -43.57 7.82
C GLU A 565 -10.71 -43.92 7.49
N ARG A 566 -11.67 -43.49 8.32
CA ARG A 566 -13.11 -43.78 8.18
C ARG A 566 -13.88 -42.59 7.62
N SER A 567 -13.60 -42.26 6.36
CA SER A 567 -14.30 -41.22 5.60
C SER A 567 -15.50 -41.79 4.80
N PRO A 568 -16.59 -41.01 4.59
CA PRO A 568 -16.78 -39.61 4.99
C PRO A 568 -17.17 -39.41 6.47
N LEU A 569 -16.70 -38.31 7.05
CA LEU A 569 -17.05 -37.89 8.41
C LEU A 569 -18.34 -37.05 8.42
N VAL A 570 -19.24 -37.35 9.37
CA VAL A 570 -20.44 -36.55 9.63
C VAL A 570 -20.10 -35.40 10.58
N ALA A 571 -19.30 -35.65 11.63
CA ALA A 571 -18.87 -34.63 12.57
C ALA A 571 -17.54 -34.95 13.25
N ALA A 572 -16.73 -33.92 13.53
CA ALA A 572 -15.69 -33.90 14.54
C ALA A 572 -16.07 -32.89 15.65
N LEU A 573 -15.92 -33.29 16.90
CA LEU A 573 -16.42 -32.57 18.08
C LEU A 573 -15.39 -32.62 19.21
N ILE A 574 -15.49 -31.67 20.14
CA ILE A 574 -14.73 -31.68 21.40
C ILE A 574 -15.72 -31.86 22.55
N SER A 575 -15.51 -32.87 23.39
CA SER A 575 -16.32 -33.09 24.59
C SER A 575 -15.96 -32.13 25.73
N HIS A 576 -16.77 -32.12 26.78
CA HIS A 576 -16.59 -31.26 27.96
C HIS A 576 -15.23 -31.43 28.64
N ASP A 577 -14.71 -32.67 28.65
CA ASP A 577 -13.41 -33.02 29.21
C ASP A 577 -12.23 -32.73 28.26
N GLY A 578 -12.49 -32.09 27.11
CA GLY A 578 -11.50 -31.70 26.13
C GLY A 578 -11.05 -32.83 25.21
N GLN A 579 -11.74 -33.97 25.22
CA GLN A 579 -11.41 -35.10 24.34
C GLN A 579 -11.94 -34.87 22.92
N GLN A 580 -11.10 -35.16 21.91
CA GLN A 580 -11.49 -35.04 20.51
C GLN A 580 -12.20 -36.32 20.05
N LEU A 581 -13.33 -36.18 19.35
CA LEU A 581 -14.09 -37.32 18.82
C LEU A 581 -14.57 -37.06 17.39
N SER A 582 -14.55 -38.10 16.57
CA SER A 582 -15.05 -38.08 15.20
C SER A 582 -16.14 -39.11 14.99
N ILE A 583 -17.14 -38.78 14.19
CA ILE A 583 -18.31 -39.63 13.93
C ILE A 583 -18.43 -39.80 12.43
N SER A 584 -18.34 -41.05 11.98
CA SER A 584 -18.42 -41.43 10.57
C SER A 584 -19.84 -41.77 10.16
N GLU A 585 -20.08 -41.80 8.85
CA GLU A 585 -21.42 -42.05 8.29
C GLU A 585 -21.99 -43.43 8.66
N ASP A 586 -21.14 -44.42 8.96
CA ASP A 586 -21.56 -45.76 9.41
C ASP A 586 -22.02 -45.81 10.89
N GLY A 587 -21.93 -44.69 11.61
CA GLY A 587 -22.27 -44.59 13.02
C GLY A 587 -21.16 -45.02 13.98
N THR A 588 -19.91 -45.09 13.52
CA THR A 588 -18.75 -45.31 14.38
C THR A 588 -18.26 -43.97 14.94
N VAL A 589 -18.17 -43.89 16.28
CA VAL A 589 -17.54 -42.82 17.04
C VAL A 589 -16.11 -43.24 17.38
N GLN A 590 -15.12 -42.45 16.97
CA GLN A 590 -13.71 -42.67 17.23
C GLN A 590 -13.17 -41.54 18.10
N PHE A 591 -12.43 -41.90 19.14
CA PHE A 591 -11.82 -40.99 20.08
C PHE A 591 -10.36 -40.77 19.74
N TRP A 592 -9.91 -39.53 19.84
CA TRP A 592 -8.57 -39.10 19.45
C TRP A 592 -7.87 -38.45 20.62
N THR A 593 -6.54 -38.59 20.65
CA THR A 593 -5.70 -37.68 21.41
C THR A 593 -5.55 -36.34 20.70
N VAL A 594 -5.05 -35.32 21.41
CA VAL A 594 -4.63 -34.03 20.83
C VAL A 594 -3.54 -34.25 19.76
N GLN A 595 -2.74 -35.31 19.90
CA GLN A 595 -1.75 -35.70 18.90
C GLN A 595 -2.39 -36.27 17.63
N GLY A 596 -3.65 -36.73 17.65
CA GLY A 596 -4.31 -37.34 16.50
C GLY A 596 -4.19 -38.87 16.45
N GLU A 597 -3.87 -39.51 17.58
CA GLU A 597 -3.84 -40.97 17.69
C GLU A 597 -5.20 -41.51 18.14
N ALA A 598 -5.65 -42.60 17.50
CA ALA A 598 -6.91 -43.25 17.85
C ALA A 598 -6.78 -44.00 19.18
N THR A 599 -7.60 -43.64 20.17
CA THR A 599 -7.56 -44.23 21.52
C THR A 599 -8.65 -45.28 21.73
N ALA A 600 -9.85 -45.02 21.23
CA ALA A 600 -10.99 -45.90 21.34
C ALA A 600 -11.94 -45.73 20.14
N SER A 601 -12.71 -46.78 19.86
CA SER A 601 -13.72 -46.77 18.80
C SER A 601 -14.99 -47.46 19.30
N HIS A 602 -16.14 -46.83 19.11
CA HIS A 602 -17.44 -47.33 19.55
C HIS A 602 -18.47 -47.22 18.42
N SER A 603 -19.18 -48.30 18.12
CA SER A 603 -20.27 -48.28 17.12
C SER A 603 -21.61 -48.03 17.80
N LEU A 604 -22.35 -47.04 17.30
CA LEU A 604 -23.68 -46.71 17.82
C LEU A 604 -24.74 -47.77 17.44
N ASN A 605 -24.49 -48.64 16.45
CA ASN A 605 -25.43 -49.65 15.96
C ASN A 605 -26.82 -49.11 15.59
N ILE A 606 -26.88 -47.91 14.98
CA ILE A 606 -28.12 -47.21 14.58
C ILE A 606 -28.29 -47.08 13.06
N GLY A 607 -27.43 -47.74 12.28
CA GLY A 607 -27.36 -47.59 10.83
C GLY A 607 -26.69 -46.28 10.40
N SER A 608 -26.90 -45.87 9.15
CA SER A 608 -26.24 -44.70 8.57
C SER A 608 -26.68 -43.40 9.24
N VAL A 609 -25.71 -42.63 9.71
CA VAL A 609 -25.91 -41.36 10.42
C VAL A 609 -26.07 -40.22 9.41
N ALA A 610 -27.09 -39.38 9.61
CA ALA A 610 -27.39 -38.22 8.77
C ALA A 610 -26.91 -36.90 9.41
N LEU A 611 -27.11 -36.73 10.72
CA LEU A 611 -26.79 -35.49 11.43
C LEU A 611 -26.34 -35.78 12.86
N VAL A 612 -25.35 -35.03 13.32
CA VAL A 612 -24.93 -35.02 14.73
C VAL A 612 -24.83 -33.60 15.26
N ARG A 613 -25.27 -33.40 16.50
CA ARG A 613 -25.03 -32.18 17.29
C ARG A 613 -24.56 -32.54 18.69
N ILE A 614 -23.62 -31.77 19.22
CA ILE A 614 -23.25 -31.81 20.63
C ILE A 614 -24.03 -30.74 21.38
N ASN A 615 -24.35 -30.99 22.65
CA ASN A 615 -24.95 -29.98 23.51
C ASN A 615 -23.91 -28.93 23.95
N PRO A 616 -24.34 -27.73 24.37
CA PRO A 616 -23.42 -26.71 24.90
C PRO A 616 -22.54 -27.19 26.06
N GLY A 617 -23.05 -28.12 26.88
CA GLY A 617 -22.30 -28.73 27.97
C GLY A 617 -21.17 -29.67 27.52
N GLY A 618 -21.17 -30.16 26.28
CA GLY A 618 -20.13 -31.04 25.75
C GLY A 618 -20.20 -32.50 26.23
N ASP A 619 -21.25 -32.90 26.94
CA ASP A 619 -21.40 -34.23 27.55
C ASP A 619 -22.45 -35.11 26.84
N ARG A 620 -23.22 -34.57 25.89
CA ARG A 620 -24.28 -35.30 25.17
C ARG A 620 -24.27 -35.06 23.68
N LEU A 621 -24.58 -36.10 22.92
CA LEU A 621 -24.75 -36.10 21.48
C LEU A 621 -26.20 -36.38 21.13
N ALA A 622 -26.76 -35.57 20.23
CA ALA A 622 -28.00 -35.91 19.53
C ALA A 622 -27.65 -36.39 18.12
N VAL A 623 -28.05 -37.63 17.83
CA VAL A 623 -27.70 -38.34 16.59
C VAL A 623 -28.98 -38.74 15.86
N LEU A 624 -29.08 -38.27 14.62
CA LEU A 624 -30.16 -38.59 13.69
C LEU A 624 -29.64 -39.57 12.63
N ASN A 625 -30.30 -40.70 12.46
CA ASN A 625 -30.00 -41.61 11.35
C ASN A 625 -30.82 -41.29 10.09
N ARG A 626 -30.41 -41.83 8.94
CA ARG A 626 -31.13 -41.64 7.66
C ARG A 626 -32.54 -42.25 7.62
N GLN A 627 -32.91 -43.05 8.62
CA GLN A 627 -34.27 -43.60 8.78
C GLN A 627 -35.20 -42.66 9.57
N GLY A 628 -34.71 -41.49 10.00
CA GLY A 628 -35.51 -40.50 10.75
C GLY A 628 -35.56 -40.75 12.26
N GLN A 629 -34.78 -41.68 12.79
CA GLN A 629 -34.71 -41.95 14.23
C GLN A 629 -33.72 -41.02 14.91
N LEU A 630 -34.21 -40.23 15.87
CA LEU A 630 -33.40 -39.32 16.69
C LEU A 630 -33.09 -39.97 18.06
N SER A 631 -31.82 -39.98 18.42
CA SER A 631 -31.32 -40.58 19.66
C SER A 631 -30.38 -39.65 20.41
N VAL A 632 -30.40 -39.73 21.74
CA VAL A 632 -29.55 -38.95 22.65
C VAL A 632 -28.58 -39.88 23.35
N TRP A 633 -27.30 -39.54 23.29
CA TRP A 633 -26.19 -40.33 23.83
C TRP A 633 -25.40 -39.47 24.80
N ARG A 634 -24.95 -40.05 25.91
CA ARG A 634 -24.03 -39.41 26.86
C ARG A 634 -22.59 -39.84 26.57
N ILE A 635 -21.68 -38.89 26.63
CA ILE A 635 -20.24 -39.10 26.52
C ILE A 635 -19.70 -39.32 27.94
N GLU A 636 -19.10 -40.48 28.18
CA GLU A 636 -18.47 -40.83 29.45
C GLU A 636 -17.04 -41.30 29.18
N LYS A 637 -16.06 -40.43 29.44
CA LYS A 637 -14.65 -40.69 29.11
C LYS A 637 -14.55 -41.06 27.62
N GLN A 638 -14.02 -42.24 27.29
CA GLN A 638 -13.86 -42.74 25.93
C GLN A 638 -14.99 -43.67 25.45
N GLN A 639 -16.19 -43.52 26.01
CA GLN A 639 -17.38 -44.28 25.62
C GLN A 639 -18.58 -43.37 25.41
N VAL A 640 -19.51 -43.82 24.58
CA VAL A 640 -20.81 -43.17 24.35
C VAL A 640 -21.92 -44.15 24.70
N VAL A 641 -22.83 -43.73 25.57
CA VAL A 641 -23.91 -44.56 26.12
C VAL A 641 -25.25 -44.00 25.69
N LEU A 642 -26.14 -44.84 25.14
CA LEU A 642 -27.48 -44.42 24.75
C LEU A 642 -28.28 -44.04 26.00
N GLU A 643 -28.73 -42.78 26.09
CA GLU A 643 -29.62 -42.33 27.15
C GLU A 643 -31.08 -42.44 26.74
N ASN A 644 -31.41 -42.05 25.51
CA ASN A 644 -32.79 -42.07 25.07
C ASN A 644 -32.97 -42.14 23.54
N ARG A 645 -34.14 -42.62 23.12
CA ARG A 645 -34.62 -42.53 21.75
C ARG A 645 -35.85 -41.64 21.76
N LEU A 646 -35.78 -40.52 21.05
CA LEU A 646 -36.90 -39.59 20.97
C LEU A 646 -37.99 -40.20 20.07
N THR A 647 -39.25 -39.82 20.33
CA THR A 647 -40.39 -40.32 19.57
C THR A 647 -40.20 -40.11 18.07
N PRO A 648 -40.55 -41.11 17.23
CA PRO A 648 -40.43 -40.98 15.78
C PRO A 648 -41.19 -39.74 15.28
N VAL A 649 -40.56 -39.00 14.37
CA VAL A 649 -41.19 -37.88 13.69
C VAL A 649 -41.72 -38.41 12.35
N ASP A 650 -43.01 -38.20 12.08
CA ASP A 650 -43.66 -38.58 10.79
C ASP A 650 -43.25 -37.66 9.62
N ALA A 651 -42.00 -37.19 9.61
CA ALA A 651 -41.44 -36.32 8.59
C ALA A 651 -39.90 -36.30 8.68
N GLU A 652 -39.25 -35.99 7.56
CA GLU A 652 -37.80 -35.83 7.51
C GLU A 652 -37.36 -34.61 8.32
N ILE A 653 -36.36 -34.79 9.19
CA ILE A 653 -35.80 -33.72 10.03
C ILE A 653 -34.73 -32.98 9.21
N GLY A 654 -34.91 -31.68 9.03
CA GLY A 654 -33.97 -30.82 8.30
C GLY A 654 -32.90 -30.17 9.19
N ASN A 655 -33.22 -29.85 10.46
CA ASN A 655 -32.28 -29.20 11.37
C ASN A 655 -32.56 -29.57 12.83
N LEU A 656 -31.54 -29.42 13.69
CA LEU A 656 -31.53 -29.87 15.08
C LEU A 656 -30.66 -28.95 15.92
N ARG A 657 -31.15 -28.53 17.09
CA ARG A 657 -30.39 -27.75 18.08
C ARG A 657 -30.74 -28.14 19.51
N PHE A 658 -29.74 -28.15 20.39
CA PHE A 658 -29.94 -28.18 21.84
C PHE A 658 -30.33 -26.79 22.35
N SER A 659 -31.07 -26.73 23.45
CA SER A 659 -31.24 -25.52 24.23
C SER A 659 -29.92 -25.10 24.91
N PRO A 660 -29.73 -23.81 25.26
CA PRO A 660 -28.49 -23.33 25.88
C PRO A 660 -28.20 -24.00 27.23
N ASP A 661 -29.24 -24.41 27.96
CA ASP A 661 -29.13 -25.13 29.24
C ASP A 661 -28.98 -26.65 29.08
N SER A 662 -28.90 -27.17 27.85
CA SER A 662 -28.77 -28.59 27.51
C SER A 662 -29.93 -29.50 27.98
N ARG A 663 -31.07 -28.93 28.38
CA ARG A 663 -32.23 -29.71 28.88
C ARG A 663 -33.23 -30.08 27.80
N GLU A 664 -33.22 -29.38 26.68
CA GLU A 664 -34.15 -29.57 25.58
C GLU A 664 -33.44 -29.75 24.24
N ILE A 665 -34.17 -30.34 23.30
CA ILE A 665 -33.79 -30.48 21.91
C ILE A 665 -34.96 -29.99 21.07
N ALA A 666 -34.69 -29.14 20.09
CA ALA A 666 -35.65 -28.76 19.07
C ALA A 666 -35.19 -29.25 17.69
N ALA A 667 -36.13 -29.77 16.91
CA ALA A 667 -35.90 -30.21 15.54
C ALA A 667 -36.96 -29.65 14.60
N THR A 668 -36.56 -29.29 13.38
CA THR A 668 -37.46 -28.81 12.33
C THR A 668 -37.66 -29.87 11.26
N THR A 669 -38.88 -29.99 10.75
CA THR A 669 -39.20 -30.95 9.67
C THR A 669 -39.32 -30.27 8.31
N THR A 670 -39.16 -31.05 7.25
CA THR A 670 -39.44 -30.66 5.85
C THR A 670 -40.92 -30.38 5.57
N THR A 671 -41.80 -30.58 6.56
CA THR A 671 -43.23 -30.26 6.51
C THR A 671 -43.58 -29.00 7.33
N GLY A 672 -42.58 -28.25 7.79
CA GLY A 672 -42.81 -26.98 8.49
C GLY A 672 -43.25 -27.10 9.94
N LYS A 673 -42.90 -28.17 10.66
CA LYS A 673 -43.17 -28.30 12.10
C LYS A 673 -41.88 -28.18 12.92
N ILE A 674 -41.99 -27.64 14.13
CA ILE A 674 -40.91 -27.63 15.12
C ILE A 674 -41.32 -28.56 16.25
N PHE A 675 -40.58 -29.62 16.45
CA PHE A 675 -40.77 -30.53 17.57
C PHE A 675 -39.78 -30.19 18.67
N ARG A 676 -40.24 -30.22 19.93
CA ARG A 676 -39.42 -29.96 21.10
C ARG A 676 -39.53 -31.09 22.10
N TRP A 677 -38.39 -31.59 22.55
CA TRP A 677 -38.31 -32.64 23.56
C TRP A 677 -37.45 -32.19 24.72
N ARG A 678 -37.74 -32.71 25.91
CA ARG A 678 -36.73 -32.78 26.97
C ARG A 678 -35.69 -33.83 26.56
N THR A 679 -34.43 -33.63 26.93
CA THR A 679 -33.36 -34.62 26.69
C THR A 679 -33.65 -35.98 27.34
N THR A 680 -34.56 -36.02 28.32
CA THR A 680 -35.09 -37.24 28.96
C THR A 680 -36.15 -37.97 28.13
N GLY A 681 -36.44 -37.56 26.89
CA GLY A 681 -37.34 -38.28 25.98
C GLY A 681 -38.78 -37.76 25.90
N GLU A 682 -39.19 -36.89 26.82
CA GLU A 682 -40.54 -36.34 26.88
C GLU A 682 -40.76 -35.32 25.75
N LEU A 683 -41.76 -35.53 24.90
CA LEU A 683 -42.20 -34.53 23.91
C LEU A 683 -42.92 -33.40 24.64
N LEU A 684 -42.36 -32.19 24.55
CA LEU A 684 -42.89 -30.99 25.19
C LEU A 684 -43.95 -30.30 24.33
N ASP A 685 -43.65 -30.11 23.04
CA ASP A 685 -44.51 -29.34 22.15
C ASP A 685 -44.28 -29.65 20.66
N VAL A 686 -45.29 -29.37 19.82
CA VAL A 686 -45.25 -29.46 18.36
C VAL A 686 -45.83 -28.17 17.77
N ILE A 687 -44.94 -27.30 17.31
CA ILE A 687 -45.30 -25.98 16.78
C ILE A 687 -45.48 -26.08 15.27
N ALA A 688 -46.68 -25.80 14.77
CA ALA A 688 -46.95 -25.70 13.34
C ALA A 688 -46.50 -24.33 12.81
N THR A 689 -45.64 -24.32 11.80
CA THR A 689 -45.21 -23.08 11.14
C THR A 689 -45.98 -22.87 9.83
N PRO A 690 -46.17 -21.61 9.39
CA PRO A 690 -46.87 -21.32 8.13
C PRO A 690 -46.03 -21.61 6.87
N SER A 691 -44.76 -22.01 7.01
CA SER A 691 -43.89 -22.36 5.88
C SER A 691 -43.85 -23.87 5.68
N GLN A 692 -43.68 -24.34 4.44
CA GLN A 692 -43.49 -25.77 4.18
C GLN A 692 -42.06 -26.24 4.47
N GLN A 693 -41.03 -25.38 4.30
CA GLN A 693 -39.63 -25.78 4.47
C GLN A 693 -38.84 -24.78 5.33
N ILE A 694 -38.27 -25.27 6.44
CA ILE A 694 -37.46 -24.50 7.38
C ILE A 694 -35.99 -24.89 7.18
N ASN A 695 -35.15 -23.91 6.83
CA ASN A 695 -33.73 -24.12 6.54
C ASN A 695 -32.87 -24.10 7.81
N SER A 696 -33.21 -23.24 8.77
CA SER A 696 -32.42 -23.05 9.98
C SER A 696 -33.28 -22.87 11.22
N LEU A 697 -32.74 -23.31 12.35
CA LEU A 697 -33.29 -23.20 13.69
C LEU A 697 -32.17 -22.73 14.63
N SER A 698 -32.48 -21.78 15.51
CA SER A 698 -31.61 -21.34 16.60
C SER A 698 -32.38 -21.15 17.89
N TYR A 699 -31.77 -21.58 19.00
CA TYR A 699 -32.27 -21.35 20.35
C TYR A 699 -31.75 -20.03 20.91
N GLY A 700 -32.64 -19.21 21.47
CA GLY A 700 -32.29 -18.13 22.39
C GLY A 700 -32.51 -18.56 23.84
N HIS A 701 -32.33 -17.65 24.80
CA HIS A 701 -32.55 -17.95 26.22
C HIS A 701 -34.01 -18.27 26.55
N ASP A 702 -34.95 -17.57 25.92
CA ASP A 702 -36.40 -17.64 26.20
C ASP A 702 -37.26 -17.78 24.94
N ARG A 703 -36.63 -17.97 23.77
CA ARG A 703 -37.27 -17.91 22.45
C ARG A 703 -36.61 -18.84 21.44
N LEU A 704 -37.30 -19.11 20.33
CA LEU A 704 -36.78 -19.82 19.16
C LEU A 704 -36.79 -18.92 17.93
N ALA A 705 -35.78 -19.04 17.08
CA ALA A 705 -35.75 -18.40 15.77
C ALA A 705 -35.70 -19.44 14.66
N THR A 706 -36.49 -19.24 13.62
CA THR A 706 -36.52 -20.08 12.42
C THR A 706 -36.37 -19.24 11.17
N ALA A 707 -35.64 -19.76 10.18
CA ALA A 707 -35.58 -19.21 8.83
C ALA A 707 -36.15 -20.18 7.82
N ASP A 708 -36.97 -19.68 6.88
CA ASP A 708 -37.53 -20.48 5.79
C ASP A 708 -36.90 -20.18 4.42
N GLU A 709 -37.24 -21.00 3.42
CA GLU A 709 -36.78 -20.84 2.04
C GLU A 709 -37.29 -19.56 1.37
N ALA A 710 -38.42 -19.01 1.82
CA ALA A 710 -38.93 -17.73 1.35
C ALA A 710 -38.18 -16.52 1.96
N GLY A 711 -37.17 -16.75 2.80
CA GLY A 711 -36.34 -15.72 3.42
C GLY A 711 -36.95 -15.07 4.67
N TRP A 712 -38.05 -15.61 5.20
CA TRP A 712 -38.63 -15.13 6.45
C TRP A 712 -37.85 -15.66 7.65
N ILE A 713 -37.50 -14.75 8.54
CA ILE A 713 -37.04 -15.01 9.89
C ILE A 713 -38.23 -14.83 10.83
N ARG A 714 -38.55 -15.86 11.62
CA ARG A 714 -39.65 -15.85 12.60
C ARG A 714 -39.13 -16.19 13.98
N ILE A 715 -39.68 -15.49 14.97
CA ILE A 715 -39.38 -15.65 16.38
C ILE A 715 -40.60 -16.19 17.11
N TRP A 716 -40.39 -17.23 17.90
CA TRP A 716 -41.41 -17.96 18.62
C TRP A 716 -41.12 -17.92 20.11
N SER A 717 -42.16 -17.92 20.94
CA SER A 717 -42.01 -18.23 22.36
C SER A 717 -41.70 -19.72 22.54
N LEU A 718 -41.15 -20.09 23.69
CA LEU A 718 -41.03 -21.50 24.08
C LEU A 718 -42.40 -22.17 24.36
N ALA A 719 -43.52 -21.46 24.25
CA ALA A 719 -44.85 -22.06 24.28
C ALA A 719 -45.46 -22.20 22.87
N GLY A 720 -44.69 -21.91 21.81
CA GLY A 720 -45.13 -22.03 20.42
C GLY A 720 -45.87 -20.83 19.86
N GLU A 721 -45.99 -19.74 20.61
CA GLU A 721 -46.67 -18.53 20.14
C GLU A 721 -45.78 -17.72 19.18
N PRO A 722 -46.29 -17.27 18.02
CA PRO A 722 -45.53 -16.42 17.12
C PRO A 722 -45.38 -15.02 17.74
N LEU A 723 -44.13 -14.58 17.94
CA LEU A 723 -43.83 -13.28 18.53
C LEU A 723 -43.53 -12.24 17.47
N GLN A 724 -42.72 -12.60 16.46
CA GLN A 724 -42.33 -11.67 15.42
C GLN A 724 -41.96 -12.38 14.13
N ALA A 725 -42.12 -11.70 12.99
CA ALA A 725 -41.71 -12.17 11.68
C ALA A 725 -41.22 -11.00 10.82
N TRP A 726 -40.09 -11.19 10.15
CA TRP A 726 -39.56 -10.25 9.18
C TRP A 726 -38.78 -10.98 8.08
N ARG A 727 -38.41 -10.26 7.02
CA ARG A 727 -37.54 -10.74 5.95
C ARG A 727 -36.58 -9.63 5.55
N VAL A 728 -35.46 -9.99 4.94
CA VAL A 728 -34.53 -9.02 4.38
C VAL A 728 -35.22 -8.21 3.28
N GLN A 729 -35.20 -6.87 3.38
CA GLN A 729 -35.79 -6.00 2.36
C GLN A 729 -34.87 -5.95 1.14
N THR A 730 -35.16 -6.82 0.16
CA THR A 730 -34.43 -6.95 -1.10
C THR A 730 -35.43 -7.15 -2.23
N ASP A 731 -35.07 -6.76 -3.45
CA ASP A 731 -35.93 -6.92 -4.65
C ASP A 731 -36.25 -8.40 -4.95
N VAL A 732 -35.33 -9.30 -4.56
CA VAL A 732 -35.48 -10.76 -4.68
C VAL A 732 -35.34 -11.39 -3.30
N PRO A 733 -36.26 -12.26 -2.85
CA PRO A 733 -36.16 -12.94 -1.56
C PRO A 733 -34.85 -13.72 -1.45
N VAL A 734 -34.04 -13.43 -0.42
CA VAL A 734 -32.80 -14.15 -0.14
C VAL A 734 -33.04 -15.20 0.95
N PRO A 735 -33.02 -16.51 0.61
CA PRO A 735 -33.15 -17.56 1.61
C PRO A 735 -31.99 -17.49 2.60
N GLN A 736 -32.32 -17.44 3.89
CA GLN A 736 -31.33 -17.50 4.95
C GLN A 736 -30.98 -18.97 5.20
N THR A 737 -29.70 -19.30 5.09
CA THR A 737 -29.16 -20.66 5.23
C THR A 737 -28.91 -21.01 6.69
N SER A 738 -28.59 -20.02 7.53
CA SER A 738 -28.23 -20.25 8.93
C SER A 738 -28.60 -19.08 9.83
N LEU A 739 -28.87 -19.38 11.10
CA LEU A 739 -29.22 -18.42 12.16
C LEU A 739 -28.43 -18.76 13.43
N ALA A 740 -28.03 -17.73 14.18
CA ALA A 740 -27.41 -17.88 15.49
C ALA A 740 -27.83 -16.74 16.44
N TYR A 741 -28.28 -17.08 17.65
CA TYR A 741 -28.52 -16.10 18.71
C TYR A 741 -27.21 -15.78 19.44
N LEU A 742 -26.93 -14.50 19.64
CA LEU A 742 -25.82 -14.00 20.45
C LEU A 742 -26.23 -13.87 21.93
N GLY A 743 -25.24 -13.88 22.84
CA GLY A 743 -25.47 -13.83 24.29
C GLY A 743 -26.20 -12.56 24.78
N ASN A 744 -26.12 -11.46 24.04
CA ASN A 744 -26.86 -10.22 24.30
C ASN A 744 -28.33 -10.25 23.80
N GLY A 745 -28.75 -11.33 23.14
CA GLY A 745 -30.08 -11.51 22.56
C GLY A 745 -30.26 -10.87 21.17
N LYS A 746 -29.17 -10.44 20.52
CA LYS A 746 -29.16 -10.16 19.08
C LYS A 746 -29.22 -11.47 18.29
N LEU A 747 -29.64 -11.40 17.04
CA LEU A 747 -29.71 -12.54 16.14
C LEU A 747 -28.81 -12.28 14.93
N ALA A 748 -27.95 -13.22 14.58
CA ALA A 748 -27.18 -13.23 13.34
C ALA A 748 -27.86 -14.13 12.31
N SER A 749 -27.90 -13.68 11.06
CA SER A 749 -28.34 -14.49 9.92
C SER A 749 -27.32 -14.45 8.79
N ALA A 750 -27.18 -15.57 8.09
CA ALA A 750 -26.36 -15.68 6.89
C ALA A 750 -27.16 -16.34 5.77
N GLY A 751 -26.83 -16.00 4.52
CA GLY A 751 -27.53 -16.48 3.33
C GLY A 751 -26.60 -16.87 2.20
N LYS A 752 -27.21 -17.32 1.10
CA LYS A 752 -26.49 -17.67 -0.15
C LYS A 752 -25.83 -16.48 -0.84
N ASP A 753 -26.17 -15.26 -0.44
CA ASP A 753 -25.58 -14.01 -0.91
C ASP A 753 -24.20 -13.71 -0.28
N GLY A 754 -23.75 -14.53 0.66
CA GLY A 754 -22.44 -14.36 1.31
C GLY A 754 -22.39 -13.20 2.31
N ILE A 755 -23.55 -12.63 2.65
CA ILE A 755 -23.68 -11.49 3.57
C ILE A 755 -24.15 -11.99 4.93
N LEU A 756 -23.45 -11.58 5.98
CA LEU A 756 -23.91 -11.77 7.36
C LEU A 756 -24.65 -10.51 7.81
N ARG A 757 -25.80 -10.72 8.46
CA ARG A 757 -26.68 -9.65 8.95
C ARG A 757 -26.94 -9.83 10.43
N LEU A 758 -26.89 -8.72 11.14
CA LEU A 758 -27.15 -8.67 12.56
C LEU A 758 -28.47 -7.96 12.83
N TRP A 759 -29.32 -8.57 13.66
CA TRP A 759 -30.67 -8.11 13.95
C TRP A 759 -30.84 -7.86 15.44
N ASN A 760 -31.61 -6.83 15.79
CA ASN A 760 -32.07 -6.63 17.15
C ASN A 760 -33.28 -7.50 17.46
N ARG A 761 -33.72 -7.49 18.73
CA ARG A 761 -34.89 -8.25 19.21
C ARG A 761 -36.21 -7.87 18.54
N ASN A 762 -36.25 -6.71 17.88
CA ASN A 762 -37.42 -6.17 17.17
C ASN A 762 -37.31 -6.39 15.65
N GLY A 763 -36.38 -7.22 15.16
CA GLY A 763 -36.25 -7.52 13.74
C GLY A 763 -35.71 -6.36 12.89
N GLN A 764 -35.18 -5.31 13.50
CA GLN A 764 -34.46 -4.27 12.77
C GLN A 764 -33.01 -4.69 12.56
N GLN A 765 -32.51 -4.47 11.35
CA GLN A 765 -31.12 -4.74 11.01
C GLN A 765 -30.23 -3.71 11.70
N ILE A 766 -29.30 -4.18 12.54
CA ILE A 766 -28.30 -3.37 13.23
C ILE A 766 -27.10 -3.15 12.31
N ASN A 767 -26.66 -4.21 11.62
CA ASN A 767 -25.43 -4.20 10.84
C ASN A 767 -25.48 -5.27 9.72
N GLN A 768 -24.65 -5.09 8.68
CA GLN A 768 -24.42 -6.09 7.63
C GLN A 768 -23.04 -5.91 7.01
N TRP A 769 -22.40 -7.02 6.63
CA TRP A 769 -21.12 -7.00 5.93
C TRP A 769 -20.96 -8.23 5.03
N GLN A 770 -20.15 -8.08 3.98
CA GLN A 770 -19.81 -9.18 3.08
C GLN A 770 -18.79 -10.10 3.78
N VAL A 771 -19.14 -11.37 3.97
CA VAL A 771 -18.27 -12.37 4.60
C VAL A 771 -17.45 -13.12 3.57
N SER A 772 -18.06 -13.50 2.44
CA SER A 772 -17.41 -14.22 1.34
C SER A 772 -18.10 -13.85 0.03
N SER A 773 -17.39 -13.92 -1.10
CA SER A 773 -18.02 -13.92 -2.43
C SER A 773 -18.78 -15.22 -2.71
N ALA A 774 -18.59 -16.24 -1.87
CA ALA A 774 -19.25 -17.53 -1.93
C ALA A 774 -20.39 -17.65 -0.89
N PRO A 775 -21.38 -18.54 -1.10
CA PRO A 775 -22.43 -18.80 -0.12
C PRO A 775 -21.92 -19.15 1.27
N VAL A 776 -22.44 -18.46 2.29
CA VAL A 776 -22.26 -18.83 3.69
C VAL A 776 -23.37 -19.81 4.06
N TYR A 777 -23.02 -21.01 4.53
CA TYR A 777 -24.01 -22.05 4.89
C TYR A 777 -24.14 -22.27 6.38
N PHE A 778 -23.22 -21.72 7.19
CA PHE A 778 -23.28 -21.82 8.64
C PHE A 778 -22.87 -20.50 9.29
N VAL A 779 -23.65 -20.08 10.29
CA VAL A 779 -23.25 -19.08 11.29
C VAL A 779 -23.42 -19.71 12.67
N GLY A 780 -22.43 -19.50 13.54
CA GLY A 780 -22.42 -19.95 14.92
C GLY A 780 -21.86 -18.87 15.83
N THR A 781 -22.11 -19.02 17.13
CA THR A 781 -21.46 -18.19 18.16
C THR A 781 -20.17 -18.85 18.61
N THR A 782 -19.18 -18.04 18.97
CA THR A 782 -18.03 -18.52 19.75
C THR A 782 -18.42 -18.50 21.24
N PRO A 783 -17.58 -19.04 22.14
CA PRO A 783 -17.77 -18.87 23.58
C PRO A 783 -17.68 -17.41 24.06
N HIS A 784 -17.21 -16.49 23.22
CA HIS A 784 -17.20 -15.05 23.48
C HIS A 784 -18.52 -14.39 23.00
N PRO A 785 -19.23 -13.62 23.85
CA PRO A 785 -20.62 -13.20 23.59
C PRO A 785 -20.87 -12.29 22.37
N GLU A 786 -19.83 -11.65 21.83
CA GLU A 786 -19.90 -10.69 20.72
C GLU A 786 -19.17 -11.18 19.46
N GLU A 787 -18.80 -12.47 19.42
CA GLU A 787 -18.07 -13.05 18.31
C GLU A 787 -18.89 -14.11 17.56
N LEU A 788 -18.71 -14.12 16.25
CA LEU A 788 -19.41 -15.00 15.32
C LEU A 788 -18.42 -15.82 14.52
N LEU A 789 -18.76 -17.09 14.28
CA LEU A 789 -18.04 -17.96 13.37
C LEU A 789 -18.90 -18.22 12.14
N THR A 790 -18.28 -18.19 10.96
CA THR A 790 -18.93 -18.48 9.69
C THR A 790 -18.20 -19.58 8.93
N LEU A 791 -18.97 -20.43 8.23
CA LEU A 791 -18.45 -21.39 7.26
C LEU A 791 -19.01 -21.08 5.87
N SER A 792 -18.10 -21.03 4.90
CA SER A 792 -18.37 -20.61 3.53
C SER A 792 -18.00 -21.72 2.55
N THR A 793 -18.64 -21.76 1.38
CA THR A 793 -18.36 -22.80 0.37
C THR A 793 -16.99 -22.66 -0.30
N ASP A 794 -16.24 -21.60 0.03
CA ASP A 794 -14.82 -21.42 -0.31
C ASP A 794 -13.88 -22.22 0.64
N ASN A 795 -14.44 -23.07 1.50
CA ASN A 795 -13.76 -23.87 2.53
C ASN A 795 -13.15 -23.07 3.68
N SER A 796 -13.40 -21.75 3.75
CA SER A 796 -12.90 -20.90 4.84
C SER A 796 -13.74 -21.00 6.10
N ILE A 797 -13.06 -20.87 7.24
CA ILE A 797 -13.68 -20.64 8.55
C ILE A 797 -13.28 -19.22 8.97
N ARG A 798 -14.25 -18.31 9.11
CA ARG A 798 -13.97 -16.91 9.48
C ARG A 798 -14.61 -16.55 10.82
N LEU A 799 -13.84 -15.87 11.67
CA LEU A 799 -14.24 -15.30 12.96
C LEU A 799 -14.49 -13.81 12.80
N TRP A 800 -15.59 -13.31 13.34
CA TRP A 800 -16.04 -11.94 13.18
C TRP A 800 -16.46 -11.33 14.49
N SER A 801 -16.20 -10.04 14.66
CA SER A 801 -16.85 -9.25 15.71
C SER A 801 -18.28 -8.92 15.30
N ALA A 802 -19.16 -8.69 16.28
CA ALA A 802 -20.51 -8.18 16.01
C ALA A 802 -20.54 -6.81 15.32
N ALA A 803 -19.41 -6.08 15.33
CA ALA A 803 -19.23 -4.82 14.60
C ALA A 803 -18.92 -5.03 13.10
N GLY A 804 -18.62 -6.26 12.68
CA GLY A 804 -18.31 -6.61 11.29
C GLY A 804 -16.83 -6.63 10.95
N GLU A 805 -15.97 -6.64 11.96
CA GLU A 805 -14.51 -6.77 11.79
C GLU A 805 -14.13 -8.24 11.70
N LEU A 806 -13.25 -8.59 10.77
CA LEU A 806 -12.69 -9.93 10.66
C LEU A 806 -11.64 -10.11 11.77
N LEU A 807 -11.93 -10.99 12.74
CA LEU A 807 -11.04 -11.31 13.86
C LEU A 807 -10.00 -12.37 13.49
N GLY A 808 -10.32 -13.23 12.53
CA GLY A 808 -9.40 -14.26 12.07
C GLY A 808 -10.00 -15.11 10.96
N GLU A 809 -9.16 -15.68 10.12
CA GLU A 809 -9.54 -16.61 9.06
C GLU A 809 -8.67 -17.85 9.15
N LEU A 810 -9.30 -19.01 9.38
CA LEU A 810 -8.64 -20.30 9.45
C LEU A 810 -8.73 -20.96 8.07
N GLN A 811 -7.60 -21.09 7.38
CA GLN A 811 -7.49 -21.73 6.07
C GLN A 811 -6.63 -23.00 6.15
N GLY A 812 -6.97 -24.02 5.36
CA GLY A 812 -6.19 -25.28 5.32
C GLY A 812 -7.01 -26.53 5.01
N HIS A 813 -8.33 -26.44 4.89
CA HIS A 813 -9.17 -27.55 4.44
C HIS A 813 -9.20 -27.63 2.91
N GLU A 814 -8.88 -28.81 2.37
CA GLU A 814 -8.92 -29.08 0.92
C GLU A 814 -10.35 -29.27 0.38
N ARG A 815 -11.30 -29.53 1.28
CA ARG A 815 -12.70 -29.80 0.96
C ARG A 815 -13.62 -29.01 1.88
N LEU A 816 -14.91 -29.00 1.54
CA LEU A 816 -15.93 -28.28 2.30
C LEU A 816 -15.96 -28.74 3.77
N VAL A 817 -15.87 -27.76 4.67
CA VAL A 817 -15.87 -27.95 6.12
C VAL A 817 -17.26 -28.37 6.59
N ASN A 818 -17.38 -29.56 7.17
CA ASN A 818 -18.68 -30.07 7.60
C ASN A 818 -19.08 -29.56 8.99
N THR A 819 -18.11 -29.46 9.90
CA THR A 819 -18.39 -29.06 11.28
C THR A 819 -17.19 -28.37 11.93
N VAL A 820 -17.51 -27.61 12.97
CA VAL A 820 -16.59 -26.96 13.89
C VAL A 820 -17.10 -27.17 15.32
N SER A 821 -16.19 -27.35 16.26
CA SER A 821 -16.50 -27.49 17.68
C SER A 821 -15.46 -26.79 18.52
N PHE A 822 -15.89 -25.93 19.43
CA PHE A 822 -15.02 -25.33 20.44
C PHE A 822 -14.87 -26.23 21.64
N ASP A 823 -13.76 -26.07 22.37
CA ASP A 823 -13.66 -26.54 23.75
C ASP A 823 -14.42 -25.60 24.70
N ALA A 824 -14.55 -26.00 25.97
CA ALA A 824 -15.25 -25.21 26.98
C ALA A 824 -14.59 -23.85 27.27
N SER A 825 -13.31 -23.68 26.92
CA SER A 825 -12.56 -22.44 27.16
C SER A 825 -12.67 -21.44 26.00
N GLY A 826 -13.12 -21.88 24.82
CA GLY A 826 -13.13 -21.11 23.58
C GLY A 826 -11.76 -20.91 22.92
N ARG A 827 -10.68 -21.42 23.54
CA ARG A 827 -9.32 -21.26 23.02
C ARG A 827 -8.98 -22.28 21.95
N THR A 828 -9.60 -23.45 21.99
CA THR A 828 -9.35 -24.53 21.03
C THR A 828 -10.58 -24.75 20.16
N LEU A 829 -10.35 -24.91 18.87
CA LEU A 829 -11.38 -25.25 17.88
C LEU A 829 -10.96 -26.51 17.12
N LEU A 830 -11.86 -27.48 16.98
CA LEU A 830 -11.69 -28.64 16.11
C LEU A 830 -12.61 -28.49 14.91
N SER A 831 -12.05 -28.60 13.70
CA SER A 831 -12.81 -28.61 12.46
C SER A 831 -12.58 -29.90 11.69
N SER A 832 -13.53 -30.25 10.82
CA SER A 832 -13.37 -31.38 9.89
C SER A 832 -14.04 -31.13 8.55
N ASP A 833 -13.46 -31.67 7.47
CA ASP A 833 -14.02 -31.61 6.12
C ASP A 833 -14.58 -32.95 5.62
N ARG A 834 -15.23 -32.90 4.44
CA ARG A 834 -15.78 -34.09 3.76
C ARG A 834 -14.75 -35.13 3.35
N GLY A 835 -13.47 -34.78 3.31
CA GLY A 835 -12.37 -35.70 3.01
C GLY A 835 -11.89 -36.51 4.20
N GLY A 836 -12.42 -36.25 5.40
CA GLY A 836 -11.97 -36.88 6.63
C GLY A 836 -10.75 -36.23 7.25
N GLN A 837 -10.29 -35.09 6.72
CA GLN A 837 -9.27 -34.28 7.37
C GLN A 837 -9.88 -33.56 8.58
N MET A 838 -9.15 -33.60 9.68
CA MET A 838 -9.46 -32.91 10.92
C MET A 838 -8.30 -32.00 11.30
N THR A 839 -8.62 -30.76 11.70
CA THR A 839 -7.62 -29.78 12.08
C THR A 839 -7.97 -29.21 13.44
N LEU A 840 -6.99 -29.20 14.34
CA LEU A 840 -7.07 -28.62 15.67
C LEU A 840 -6.41 -27.24 15.63
N TRP A 841 -7.20 -26.22 15.96
CA TRP A 841 -6.79 -24.82 15.97
C TRP A 841 -6.69 -24.31 17.40
N TYR A 842 -5.74 -23.43 17.64
CA TYR A 842 -5.58 -22.65 18.85
C TYR A 842 -5.75 -21.17 18.50
N LEU A 843 -6.80 -20.55 19.04
CA LEU A 843 -7.13 -19.16 18.76
C LEU A 843 -6.32 -18.27 19.71
N ASN A 844 -5.15 -17.86 19.22
CA ASN A 844 -4.23 -17.01 19.96
C ASN A 844 -4.85 -15.63 20.19
N HIS A 845 -5.10 -15.27 21.44
CA HIS A 845 -5.54 -13.93 21.84
C HIS A 845 -4.47 -13.17 22.63
N ASN A 846 -3.21 -13.62 22.65
CA ASN A 846 -2.23 -13.07 23.60
C ASN A 846 -0.78 -13.17 23.13
N ARG A 847 -0.25 -12.04 22.66
CA ARG A 847 1.13 -11.62 22.94
C ARG A 847 1.27 -10.14 23.32
N LEU A 848 0.21 -9.36 23.18
CA LEU A 848 0.17 -7.94 23.51
C LEU A 848 -0.38 -7.78 24.93
N VAL A 849 0.34 -7.09 25.80
CA VAL A 849 -0.29 -6.53 27.00
C VAL A 849 -0.96 -5.24 26.55
N GLU A 850 -2.28 -5.25 26.54
CA GLU A 850 -3.11 -4.13 26.11
C GLU A 850 -3.98 -3.67 27.28
N TRP A 851 -4.02 -2.36 27.48
CA TRP A 851 -4.92 -1.76 28.46
C TRP A 851 -5.25 -0.33 28.08
N LEU A 852 -6.35 0.18 28.65
CA LEU A 852 -6.77 1.57 28.45
C LEU A 852 -6.07 2.47 29.47
N ALA A 853 -5.44 3.55 29.00
CA ALA A 853 -4.79 4.53 29.87
C ALA A 853 -5.78 5.45 30.61
N GLN A 854 -7.06 5.47 30.20
CA GLN A 854 -8.11 6.34 30.73
C GLN A 854 -7.80 7.83 30.55
N GLN A 855 -7.22 8.23 29.42
CA GLN A 855 -6.82 9.61 29.08
C GLN A 855 -7.56 10.17 27.85
N ASP A 856 -8.62 9.50 27.40
CA ASP A 856 -9.36 9.71 26.13
C ASP A 856 -8.52 9.50 24.85
N SER A 857 -7.22 9.80 24.89
CA SER A 857 -6.27 9.64 23.80
C SER A 857 -4.83 9.75 24.34
N VAL A 858 -3.96 8.82 23.98
CA VAL A 858 -2.55 8.82 24.42
C VAL A 858 -1.68 9.45 23.33
N TRP A 859 -1.21 10.67 23.57
CA TRP A 859 -0.41 11.43 22.58
C TRP A 859 1.09 11.14 22.71
N THR A 860 1.55 10.82 23.92
CA THR A 860 2.95 10.58 24.22
C THR A 860 3.11 9.48 25.25
N LEU A 861 4.17 8.69 25.11
CA LEU A 861 4.62 7.79 26.15
C LEU A 861 6.16 7.75 26.22
N ALA A 862 6.67 7.15 27.29
CA ALA A 862 8.06 6.75 27.41
C ALA A 862 8.18 5.52 28.32
N LEU A 863 8.98 4.54 27.90
CA LEU A 863 9.39 3.39 28.71
C LEU A 863 10.58 3.79 29.59
N ASP A 864 10.68 3.19 30.77
CA ASP A 864 11.91 3.26 31.54
C ASP A 864 13.00 2.38 30.88
N PRO A 865 14.30 2.63 31.12
CA PRO A 865 15.38 1.84 30.53
C PRO A 865 15.38 0.34 30.85
N GLN A 866 14.73 -0.09 31.93
CA GLN A 866 14.55 -1.51 32.25
C GLN A 866 13.29 -2.11 31.61
N ALA A 867 12.46 -1.29 30.98
CA ALA A 867 11.16 -1.62 30.42
C ALA A 867 10.26 -2.39 31.40
N GLN A 868 10.21 -1.94 32.66
CA GLN A 868 9.33 -2.43 33.72
C GLN A 868 8.19 -1.46 34.01
N THR A 869 8.42 -0.17 33.80
CA THR A 869 7.44 0.89 34.04
C THR A 869 7.41 1.86 32.86
N LEU A 870 6.33 2.62 32.77
CA LEU A 870 6.15 3.58 31.69
C LEU A 870 5.30 4.75 32.12
N ILE A 871 5.46 5.86 31.41
CA ILE A 871 4.69 7.07 31.60
C ILE A 871 3.88 7.38 30.35
N THR A 872 2.66 7.87 30.55
CA THR A 872 1.76 8.31 29.47
C THR A 872 1.30 9.73 29.70
N GLY A 873 1.10 10.47 28.61
CA GLY A 873 0.49 11.80 28.60
C GLY A 873 -0.50 11.89 27.45
N GLY A 874 -1.64 12.53 27.70
CA GLY A 874 -2.75 12.52 26.77
C GLY A 874 -3.66 13.73 26.87
N LYS A 875 -4.86 13.56 26.29
CA LYS A 875 -5.87 14.61 26.18
C LYS A 875 -6.46 15.04 27.52
N ASP A 876 -6.48 14.15 28.53
CA ASP A 876 -6.97 14.45 29.89
C ASP A 876 -6.12 15.47 30.67
N GLY A 877 -4.96 15.86 30.14
CA GLY A 877 -4.10 16.86 30.75
C GLY A 877 -3.29 16.36 31.96
N ARG A 878 -3.22 15.04 32.15
CA ARG A 878 -2.46 14.40 33.23
C ARG A 878 -1.30 13.60 32.67
N VAL A 879 -0.31 13.38 33.52
CA VAL A 879 0.71 12.36 33.30
C VAL A 879 0.43 11.20 34.25
N LYS A 880 0.41 9.99 33.71
CA LYS A 880 0.15 8.76 34.46
C LYS A 880 1.39 7.88 34.41
N TYR A 881 1.71 7.25 35.54
CA TYR A 881 2.86 6.37 35.72
C TYR A 881 2.37 4.96 36.01
N TRP A 882 2.81 4.01 35.21
CA TRP A 882 2.28 2.66 35.16
C TRP A 882 3.39 1.63 35.34
N GLN A 883 3.02 0.48 35.89
CA GLN A 883 3.73 -0.76 35.67
C GLN A 883 3.38 -1.30 34.29
N ARG A 884 4.31 -2.03 33.66
CA ARG A 884 4.15 -2.56 32.29
C ARG A 884 2.94 -3.49 32.11
N ASP A 885 2.43 -4.08 33.18
CA ASP A 885 1.22 -4.91 33.16
C ASP A 885 -0.09 -4.11 33.17
N GLY A 886 0.00 -2.77 33.11
CA GLY A 886 -1.13 -1.86 33.12
C GLY A 886 -1.57 -1.42 34.52
N HIS A 887 -0.86 -1.81 35.58
CA HIS A 887 -1.18 -1.33 36.92
C HIS A 887 -0.76 0.14 37.09
N LEU A 888 -1.71 1.02 37.42
CA LEU A 888 -1.43 2.43 37.68
C LEU A 888 -0.68 2.60 39.01
N LEU A 889 0.51 3.17 38.98
CA LEU A 889 1.34 3.41 40.15
C LEU A 889 1.11 4.80 40.75
N ALA A 890 1.06 5.83 39.90
CA ALA A 890 0.86 7.22 40.31
C ALA A 890 0.32 8.07 39.15
N GLN A 891 -0.24 9.25 39.45
CA GLN A 891 -0.64 10.21 38.42
C GLN A 891 -0.58 11.64 38.94
N THR A 892 -0.34 12.60 38.05
CA THR A 892 -0.34 14.02 38.39
C THR A 892 -1.77 14.57 38.56
N PRO A 893 -1.94 15.72 39.24
CA PRO A 893 -3.12 16.56 39.01
C PRO A 893 -3.25 16.97 37.53
N VAL A 894 -4.39 17.53 37.13
CA VAL A 894 -4.54 18.11 35.78
C VAL A 894 -3.57 19.29 35.68
N LEU A 895 -2.54 19.13 34.85
CA LEU A 895 -1.51 20.15 34.64
C LEU A 895 -2.00 21.20 33.63
N ASP A 896 -2.73 20.73 32.62
CA ASP A 896 -3.21 21.52 31.51
C ASP A 896 -4.47 20.91 30.89
N SER A 897 -5.57 21.64 30.91
CA SER A 897 -6.84 21.19 30.34
C SER A 897 -6.81 20.99 28.81
N GLU A 898 -5.79 21.52 28.12
CA GLU A 898 -5.63 21.32 26.68
C GLU A 898 -4.91 20.01 26.32
N GLY A 899 -4.24 19.36 27.28
CA GLY A 899 -3.54 18.08 27.11
C GLY A 899 -2.02 18.16 27.24
N ILE A 900 -1.39 16.99 27.25
CA ILE A 900 0.06 16.79 27.38
C ILE A 900 0.65 16.38 26.02
N ASN A 901 1.52 17.20 25.45
CA ASN A 901 2.10 16.91 24.14
C ASN A 901 3.32 15.98 24.22
N GLN A 902 4.14 16.08 25.27
CA GLN A 902 5.31 15.21 25.40
C GLN A 902 5.74 14.96 26.84
N VAL A 903 6.16 13.73 27.12
CA VAL A 903 6.76 13.29 28.38
C VAL A 903 8.08 12.55 28.17
N ARG A 904 9.03 12.71 29.09
CA ARG A 904 10.33 12.00 29.07
C ARG A 904 10.82 11.71 30.49
N PHE A 905 11.42 10.55 30.72
CA PHE A 905 12.16 10.28 31.94
C PHE A 905 13.46 11.10 31.99
N THR A 906 13.88 11.50 33.20
CA THR A 906 15.25 11.94 33.45
C THR A 906 16.22 10.77 33.40
N ALA A 907 17.50 11.05 33.13
CA ALA A 907 18.54 10.01 33.06
C ALA A 907 18.70 9.22 34.37
N ASP A 908 18.40 9.84 35.53
CA ASP A 908 18.38 9.18 36.85
C ASP A 908 17.08 8.39 37.15
N GLN A 909 16.08 8.49 36.27
CA GLN A 909 14.75 7.88 36.39
C GLN A 909 13.97 8.27 37.66
N GLN A 910 14.38 9.31 38.37
CA GLN A 910 13.68 9.79 39.55
C GLN A 910 12.59 10.80 39.21
N ARG A 911 12.66 11.39 38.00
CA ARG A 911 11.80 12.50 37.59
C ARG A 911 11.28 12.32 36.16
N VAL A 912 10.20 13.05 35.86
CA VAL A 912 9.53 13.08 34.56
C VAL A 912 9.45 14.52 34.08
N ALA A 913 10.05 14.80 32.93
CA ALA A 913 9.90 16.07 32.23
C ALA A 913 8.62 16.07 31.38
N ILE A 914 7.91 17.19 31.40
CA ILE A 914 6.56 17.33 30.84
C ILE A 914 6.48 18.64 30.06
N ALA A 915 5.97 18.57 28.83
CA ALA A 915 5.54 19.72 28.05
C ALA A 915 4.05 19.63 27.72
N THR A 916 3.34 20.73 27.99
CA THR A 916 1.89 20.80 27.81
C THR A 916 1.50 21.62 26.59
N LYS A 917 0.29 21.36 26.08
CA LYS A 917 -0.27 22.06 24.91
C LYS A 917 -0.57 23.54 25.18
N GLY A 918 -0.88 23.92 26.42
CA GLY A 918 -1.07 25.30 26.85
C GLY A 918 0.23 26.04 27.21
N GLY A 919 1.40 25.42 27.00
CA GLY A 919 2.70 26.09 27.06
C GLY A 919 3.42 26.04 28.40
N LYS A 920 3.09 25.07 29.27
CA LYS A 920 3.77 24.89 30.57
C LYS A 920 4.86 23.84 30.45
N LEU A 921 5.99 24.10 31.11
CA LEU A 921 7.01 23.09 31.39
C LEU A 921 6.90 22.63 32.83
N ALA A 922 7.01 21.33 33.05
CA ALA A 922 7.02 20.77 34.39
C ALA A 922 8.04 19.65 34.54
N LEU A 923 8.47 19.44 35.78
CA LEU A 923 9.31 18.33 36.21
C LEU A 923 8.65 17.70 37.44
N TRP A 924 8.25 16.45 37.32
CA TRP A 924 7.56 15.68 38.37
C TRP A 924 8.53 14.69 39.01
N ASN A 925 8.70 14.74 40.32
CA ASN A 925 9.50 13.79 41.09
C ASN A 925 8.62 12.60 41.49
N LEU A 926 8.97 11.41 41.00
CA LEU A 926 8.18 10.19 41.19
C LEU A 926 8.22 9.67 42.62
N LYS A 927 9.29 9.97 43.37
CA LYS A 927 9.48 9.48 44.75
C LYS A 927 8.82 10.37 45.78
N GLU A 928 8.95 11.68 45.62
CA GLU A 928 8.39 12.68 46.53
C GLU A 928 6.96 13.09 46.16
N ASP A 929 6.49 12.67 44.97
CA ASP A 929 5.26 13.13 44.34
C ASP A 929 5.14 14.66 44.31
N SER A 930 6.26 15.32 44.00
CA SER A 930 6.38 16.78 43.98
C SER A 930 6.52 17.29 42.55
N LEU A 931 5.84 18.40 42.24
CA LEU A 931 5.79 18.97 40.90
C LEU A 931 6.41 20.37 40.89
N GLN A 932 7.43 20.55 40.07
CA GLN A 932 7.99 21.86 39.73
C GLN A 932 7.47 22.30 38.37
N THR A 933 7.04 23.56 38.24
CA THR A 933 6.51 24.10 36.99
C THR A 933 7.17 25.44 36.66
N TRP A 934 7.41 25.66 35.37
CA TRP A 934 7.95 26.92 34.84
C TRP A 934 7.01 27.47 33.78
N THR A 935 6.84 28.79 33.81
CA THR A 935 6.08 29.52 32.79
C THR A 935 7.07 30.20 31.85
N LEU A 936 6.99 29.90 30.56
CA LEU A 936 7.88 30.49 29.56
C LEU A 936 7.44 31.91 29.18
N PRO A 937 8.35 32.77 28.69
CA PRO A 937 8.06 34.17 28.39
C PRO A 937 6.97 34.37 27.32
N ILE A 938 6.83 33.41 26.39
CA ILE A 938 5.82 33.42 25.35
C ILE A 938 4.90 32.23 25.57
N LYS A 939 3.60 32.50 25.68
CA LYS A 939 2.59 31.45 25.76
C LYS A 939 2.31 30.91 24.35
N ALA A 940 2.81 29.72 24.07
CA ALA A 940 2.57 28.96 22.85
C ALA A 940 2.58 27.46 23.18
N PRO A 941 1.90 26.61 22.39
CA PRO A 941 1.99 25.17 22.57
C PRO A 941 3.42 24.67 22.50
N LEU A 942 3.81 23.85 23.48
CA LEU A 942 5.09 23.15 23.48
C LEU A 942 4.88 21.77 22.90
N TYR A 943 5.54 21.46 21.79
CA TYR A 943 5.45 20.15 21.15
C TYR A 943 6.65 19.26 21.47
N ALA A 944 7.80 19.87 21.74
CA ALA A 944 9.06 19.15 21.91
C ALA A 944 9.73 19.47 23.25
N ILE A 945 10.35 18.47 23.87
CA ILE A 945 11.24 18.56 25.03
C ILE A 945 12.44 17.64 24.88
N ALA A 946 13.57 18.07 25.44
CA ALA A 946 14.74 17.24 25.61
C ALA A 946 15.46 17.58 26.93
N LEU A 947 16.05 16.57 27.56
CA LEU A 947 16.88 16.74 28.75
C LEU A 947 18.32 16.43 28.41
N ASP A 948 19.22 17.27 28.90
CA ASP A 948 20.66 17.05 28.81
C ASP A 948 21.04 15.80 29.62
N PRO A 949 21.85 14.86 29.08
CA PRO A 949 22.32 13.68 29.81
C PRO A 949 22.98 13.99 31.16
N GLN A 950 23.64 15.14 31.28
CA GLN A 950 24.25 15.60 32.54
C GLN A 950 23.23 16.23 33.51
N GLN A 951 21.96 16.28 33.13
CA GLN A 951 20.84 16.84 33.87
C GLN A 951 21.01 18.30 34.29
N ARG A 952 21.77 19.06 33.49
CA ARG A 952 21.94 20.50 33.71
C ARG A 952 20.92 21.31 32.95
N TYR A 953 20.65 20.94 31.69
CA TYR A 953 19.78 21.71 30.81
C TYR A 953 18.47 20.99 30.48
N PHE A 954 17.40 21.77 30.40
CA PHE A 954 16.08 21.34 29.95
C PHE A 954 15.68 22.20 28.74
N ALA A 955 15.59 21.57 27.56
CA ALA A 955 15.19 22.22 26.32
C ALA A 955 13.70 22.00 26.02
N ALA A 956 13.06 23.01 25.43
CA ALA A 956 11.68 22.92 24.95
C ALA A 956 11.50 23.66 23.63
N GLY A 957 10.66 23.15 22.73
CA GLY A 957 10.38 23.73 21.42
C GLY A 957 8.89 24.03 21.26
N ASP A 958 8.57 25.19 20.71
CA ASP A 958 7.18 25.68 20.59
C ASP A 958 6.63 25.76 19.15
N ALA A 959 5.33 26.03 19.08
CA ALA A 959 4.57 26.25 17.84
C ALA A 959 4.95 27.53 17.07
N LYS A 960 5.90 28.33 17.54
CA LYS A 960 6.39 29.54 16.86
C LYS A 960 7.84 29.40 16.39
N GLY A 961 8.42 28.22 16.57
CA GLY A 961 9.81 27.96 16.20
C GLY A 961 10.83 28.43 17.23
N ILE A 962 10.40 28.73 18.46
CA ILE A 962 11.31 29.14 19.52
C ILE A 962 11.74 27.90 20.30
N ILE A 963 13.06 27.77 20.47
CA ILE A 963 13.68 26.78 21.34
C ILE A 963 14.11 27.48 22.63
N TYR A 964 13.56 27.04 23.75
CA TYR A 964 13.94 27.49 25.08
C TYR A 964 14.96 26.52 25.67
N LEU A 965 15.98 27.05 26.33
CA LEU A 965 16.93 26.26 27.10
C LEU A 965 17.00 26.81 28.54
N LEU A 966 16.54 26.00 29.48
CA LEU A 966 16.53 26.27 30.90
C LEU A 966 17.76 25.64 31.56
N ASP A 967 18.53 26.41 32.33
CA ASP A 967 19.56 25.85 33.23
C ASP A 967 18.88 25.49 34.55
N LEU A 968 18.85 24.20 34.91
CA LEU A 968 18.18 23.73 36.13
C LEU A 968 18.88 24.20 37.41
N GLN A 969 20.12 24.70 37.33
CA GLN A 969 20.81 25.32 38.47
C GLN A 969 20.49 26.82 38.61
N GLN A 970 20.03 27.46 37.54
CA GLN A 970 19.70 28.89 37.48
C GLN A 970 18.41 29.08 36.64
N PRO A 971 17.25 28.60 37.14
CA PRO A 971 16.02 28.53 36.37
C PRO A 971 15.45 29.90 35.97
N GLU A 972 15.93 30.99 36.57
CA GLU A 972 15.62 32.37 36.19
C GLU A 972 16.24 32.80 34.84
N HIS A 973 17.26 32.10 34.35
CA HIS A 973 17.95 32.41 33.10
C HIS A 973 17.55 31.45 31.96
N ILE A 974 16.60 31.87 31.12
CA ILE A 974 16.13 31.10 29.96
C ILE A 974 16.78 31.63 28.68
N ARG A 975 17.54 30.78 27.98
CA ARG A 975 18.06 31.10 26.65
C ARG A 975 17.05 30.76 25.57
N GLN A 976 17.09 31.49 24.46
CA GLN A 976 16.15 31.35 23.36
C GLN A 976 16.89 31.33 22.01
N TRP A 977 16.51 30.39 21.16
CA TRP A 977 16.95 30.34 19.76
C TRP A 977 15.72 30.33 18.83
N GLN A 978 15.83 31.01 17.69
CA GLN A 978 14.80 31.00 16.66
C GLN A 978 15.18 30.00 15.57
N ALA A 979 14.41 28.93 15.51
CA ALA A 979 14.48 27.91 14.48
C ALA A 979 13.44 28.16 13.37
N LYS A 980 13.51 27.38 12.29
CA LYS A 980 12.57 27.47 11.17
C LYS A 980 11.29 26.67 11.44
N GLY A 981 10.14 27.35 11.43
CA GLY A 981 8.81 26.72 11.59
C GLY A 981 8.58 26.13 12.99
N GLU A 982 7.45 25.45 13.19
CA GLU A 982 7.15 24.77 14.45
C GLU A 982 8.19 23.69 14.80
N ILE A 983 8.48 23.50 16.10
CA ILE A 983 9.44 22.48 16.58
C ILE A 983 8.70 21.32 17.23
N TRP A 984 8.71 20.16 16.58
CA TRP A 984 8.02 18.95 17.04
C TRP A 984 8.96 17.93 17.69
N SER A 985 10.28 18.07 17.51
CA SER A 985 11.25 17.17 18.14
C SER A 985 12.57 17.86 18.48
N LEU A 986 13.14 17.46 19.61
CA LEU A 986 14.42 17.92 20.14
C LEU A 986 15.23 16.73 20.66
N SER A 987 16.55 16.78 20.48
CA SER A 987 17.45 15.74 20.99
C SER A 987 18.83 16.29 21.33
N PHE A 988 19.30 16.03 22.56
CA PHE A 988 20.67 16.34 22.96
C PHE A 988 21.63 15.27 22.47
N HIS A 989 22.82 15.70 22.08
CA HIS A 989 23.92 14.77 21.87
C HIS A 989 24.41 14.25 23.23
N PRO A 990 24.73 12.95 23.37
CA PRO A 990 25.09 12.33 24.66
C PRO A 990 26.35 12.88 25.35
N GLU A 991 27.19 13.63 24.65
CA GLU A 991 28.58 13.92 25.08
C GLU A 991 29.02 15.34 24.66
N ARG A 992 28.69 15.71 23.42
CA ARG A 992 29.00 17.04 22.89
C ARG A 992 27.89 18.02 23.26
N PRO A 993 28.20 19.31 23.44
CA PRO A 993 27.21 20.34 23.76
C PRO A 993 26.41 20.72 22.51
N LEU A 994 25.68 19.76 21.94
CA LEU A 994 24.86 19.91 20.75
C LEU A 994 23.40 19.56 21.06
N LEU A 995 22.48 20.32 20.47
CA LEU A 995 21.04 20.10 20.50
C LEU A 995 20.53 20.08 19.06
N ALA A 996 19.88 19.01 18.63
CA ALA A 996 19.20 18.93 17.35
C ALA A 996 17.72 19.32 17.51
N SER A 997 17.18 20.04 16.52
CA SER A 997 15.77 20.41 16.43
C SER A 997 15.20 20.11 15.05
N ALA A 998 13.96 19.63 15.00
CA ALA A 998 13.23 19.36 13.76
C ALA A 998 11.72 19.58 13.95
N GLY A 999 11.00 19.80 12.83
CA GLY A 999 9.56 20.06 12.87
C GLY A 999 8.99 20.43 11.49
N GLN A 1000 8.09 21.40 11.46
CA GLN A 1000 7.29 21.76 10.28
C GLN A 1000 8.14 22.16 9.06
N ALA A 1001 9.27 22.85 9.26
CA ALA A 1001 10.09 23.33 8.15
C ALA A 1001 10.86 22.22 7.42
N GLY A 1002 10.87 20.99 7.94
CA GLY A 1002 11.54 19.86 7.30
C GLY A 1002 13.06 19.84 7.39
N VAL A 1003 13.67 20.85 8.02
CA VAL A 1003 15.12 21.00 8.18
C VAL A 1003 15.52 20.62 9.60
N ILE A 1004 16.62 19.90 9.73
CA ILE A 1004 17.26 19.62 11.02
C ILE A 1004 18.26 20.74 11.31
N GLU A 1005 18.08 21.44 12.41
CA GLU A 1005 19.00 22.48 12.88
C GLU A 1005 19.75 21.98 14.11
N VAL A 1006 21.08 21.96 14.05
CA VAL A 1006 21.93 21.52 15.17
C VAL A 1006 22.60 22.72 15.80
N TRP A 1007 22.33 22.95 17.08
CA TRP A 1007 22.74 24.11 17.86
C TRP A 1007 23.89 23.75 18.79
N ASN A 1008 24.89 24.61 18.88
CA ASN A 1008 25.94 24.50 19.89
C ASN A 1008 25.53 25.27 21.15
N ILE A 1009 25.14 24.54 22.19
CA ILE A 1009 24.61 25.15 23.43
C ILE A 1009 25.67 25.89 24.25
N ARG A 1010 26.96 25.65 24.04
CA ARG A 1010 28.04 26.40 24.74
C ARG A 1010 28.42 27.69 24.01
N ARG A 1011 28.41 27.66 22.69
CA ARG A 1011 28.77 28.82 21.84
C ARG A 1011 27.57 29.69 21.48
N ASP A 1012 26.38 29.27 21.89
CA ASP A 1012 25.12 29.99 21.68
C ASP A 1012 24.85 30.33 20.21
N ARG A 1013 25.10 29.36 19.33
CA ARG A 1013 24.97 29.54 17.88
C ARG A 1013 24.59 28.25 17.18
N LEU A 1014 23.96 28.37 16.02
CA LEU A 1014 23.75 27.27 15.08
C LEU A 1014 25.11 26.70 14.64
N ALA A 1015 25.28 25.39 14.74
CA ALA A 1015 26.48 24.68 14.32
C ALA A 1015 26.42 24.32 12.84
N TYR A 1016 25.34 23.64 12.42
CA TYR A 1016 25.10 23.24 11.03
C TYR A 1016 23.61 22.89 10.81
N ARG A 1017 23.22 22.72 9.55
CA ARG A 1017 21.87 22.31 9.12
C ARG A 1017 21.95 21.06 8.25
N LEU A 1018 20.93 20.21 8.33
CA LEU A 1018 20.75 19.06 7.46
C LEU A 1018 19.35 19.11 6.87
N ASP A 1019 19.25 18.89 5.56
CA ASP A 1019 17.98 18.92 4.85
C ASP A 1019 17.73 17.56 4.17
N PRO A 1020 16.80 16.74 4.70
CA PRO A 1020 16.39 15.52 4.03
C PRO A 1020 15.59 15.73 2.74
N GLN A 1021 15.12 16.94 2.41
CA GLN A 1021 14.24 17.22 1.26
C GLN A 1021 12.99 16.33 1.24
N GLN A 1022 12.38 16.09 2.41
CA GLN A 1022 11.28 15.12 2.56
C GLN A 1022 9.96 15.73 3.03
N GLY A 1023 9.86 17.06 3.12
CA GLY A 1023 8.76 17.73 3.81
C GLY A 1023 8.98 17.80 5.32
N TRP A 1024 7.92 17.92 6.10
CA TRP A 1024 8.01 18.11 7.56
C TRP A 1024 8.63 16.90 8.29
N LEU A 1025 9.22 17.14 9.46
CA LEU A 1025 9.87 16.12 10.29
C LEU A 1025 9.14 15.98 11.64
N ALA A 1026 8.65 14.79 11.95
CA ALA A 1026 8.03 14.52 13.25
C ALA A 1026 9.05 14.20 14.34
N SER A 1027 10.19 13.61 14.00
CA SER A 1027 11.18 13.17 14.99
C SER A 1027 12.62 13.36 14.53
N VAL A 1028 13.49 13.74 15.47
CA VAL A 1028 14.95 13.76 15.33
C VAL A 1028 15.61 13.25 16.62
N LEU A 1029 16.55 12.31 16.51
CA LEU A 1029 17.23 11.69 17.64
C LEU A 1029 18.72 11.49 17.38
N PHE A 1030 19.58 11.90 18.32
CA PHE A 1030 20.95 11.39 18.36
C PHE A 1030 20.96 9.95 18.86
N SER A 1031 21.81 9.11 18.27
CA SER A 1031 22.08 7.78 18.81
C SER A 1031 22.79 7.88 20.16
N ALA A 1032 22.60 6.89 21.04
CA ALA A 1032 23.18 6.86 22.38
C ALA A 1032 24.72 6.85 22.37
N ASP A 1033 25.34 6.28 21.33
CA ASP A 1033 26.79 6.32 21.11
C ASP A 1033 27.29 7.70 20.59
N GLY A 1034 26.39 8.62 20.28
CA GLY A 1034 26.68 9.95 19.73
C GLY A 1034 27.28 9.93 18.32
N GLN A 1035 27.27 8.79 17.62
CA GLN A 1035 27.88 8.68 16.30
C GLN A 1035 26.92 9.06 15.18
N SER A 1036 25.61 9.00 15.42
CA SER A 1036 24.59 9.14 14.39
C SER A 1036 23.45 10.06 14.82
N LEU A 1037 22.74 10.57 13.82
CA LEU A 1037 21.56 11.40 13.96
C LEU A 1037 20.48 10.82 13.04
N VAL A 1038 19.30 10.50 13.57
CA VAL A 1038 18.22 9.84 12.85
C VAL A 1038 17.01 10.75 12.80
N ALA A 1039 16.35 10.86 11.65
CA ALA A 1039 15.12 11.65 11.51
C ALA A 1039 14.10 11.02 10.56
N ALA A 1040 12.83 11.34 10.78
CA ALA A 1040 11.70 10.84 9.99
C ALA A 1040 10.52 11.82 10.01
N GLY A 1041 9.66 11.73 8.98
CA GLY A 1041 8.50 12.61 8.85
C GLY A 1041 7.61 12.31 7.64
N GLU A 1042 7.29 13.34 6.86
CA GLU A 1042 6.23 13.33 5.83
C GLU A 1042 6.39 12.25 4.75
N SER A 1043 7.60 12.06 4.22
CA SER A 1043 7.82 11.10 3.13
C SER A 1043 7.66 9.62 3.51
N GLY A 1044 7.58 9.31 4.81
CA GLY A 1044 7.60 7.93 5.30
C GLY A 1044 8.98 7.27 5.27
N SER A 1045 10.04 8.01 4.96
CA SER A 1045 11.42 7.54 4.97
C SER A 1045 12.16 7.89 6.27
N VAL A 1046 13.06 6.99 6.68
CA VAL A 1046 14.00 7.22 7.77
C VAL A 1046 15.34 7.64 7.18
N TYR A 1047 15.92 8.70 7.73
CA TYR A 1047 17.23 9.21 7.34
C TYR A 1047 18.20 9.12 8.50
N ILE A 1048 19.42 8.71 8.20
CA ILE A 1048 20.49 8.52 9.19
C ILE A 1048 21.72 9.28 8.68
N TRP A 1049 22.21 10.22 9.48
CA TRP A 1049 23.46 10.92 9.26
C TRP A 1049 24.50 10.51 10.29
N THR A 1050 25.77 10.73 9.97
CA THR A 1050 26.77 10.89 11.02
C THR A 1050 26.45 12.10 11.89
N SER A 1051 26.81 12.07 13.17
CA SER A 1051 26.55 13.15 14.12
C SER A 1051 27.33 14.45 13.84
N GLN A 1052 28.10 14.49 12.75
CA GLN A 1052 28.79 15.69 12.24
C GLN A 1052 28.12 16.25 10.97
N GLY A 1053 27.03 15.63 10.49
CA GLY A 1053 26.35 16.04 9.27
C GLY A 1053 26.99 15.56 7.97
N GLY A 1054 27.85 14.53 8.03
CA GLY A 1054 28.48 13.88 6.88
C GLY A 1054 27.58 12.83 6.22
N ASP A 1055 28.12 11.62 6.01
CA ASP A 1055 27.45 10.52 5.28
C ASP A 1055 25.99 10.33 5.68
N ARG A 1056 25.13 10.27 4.67
CA ARG A 1056 23.68 10.11 4.77
C ARG A 1056 23.27 8.77 4.20
N ARG A 1057 22.47 8.01 4.95
CA ARG A 1057 21.76 6.82 4.49
C ARG A 1057 20.26 7.03 4.67
N SER A 1058 19.47 6.32 3.88
CA SER A 1058 18.03 6.36 3.99
C SER A 1058 17.38 5.08 3.51
N PHE A 1059 16.22 4.77 4.07
CA PHE A 1059 15.35 3.71 3.60
C PHE A 1059 13.90 4.12 3.81
N ARG A 1060 13.01 3.59 2.96
CA ARG A 1060 11.57 3.85 3.06
C ARG A 1060 10.96 2.90 4.10
N ALA A 1061 10.47 3.43 5.20
CA ALA A 1061 9.88 2.63 6.27
C ALA A 1061 8.36 2.47 6.10
N HIS A 1062 7.65 3.55 5.78
CA HIS A 1062 6.19 3.55 5.61
C HIS A 1062 5.77 4.13 4.25
N GLN A 1063 4.56 3.79 3.81
CA GLN A 1063 3.95 4.40 2.62
C GLN A 1063 3.31 5.76 2.94
N ARG A 1064 2.94 5.95 4.22
CA ARG A 1064 2.47 7.22 4.77
C ARG A 1064 3.55 7.85 5.66
N SER A 1065 3.27 9.06 6.12
CA SER A 1065 4.17 9.79 7.02
C SER A 1065 4.46 9.04 8.31
N ILE A 1066 5.65 9.24 8.86
CA ILE A 1066 6.03 8.76 10.20
C ILE A 1066 5.71 9.85 11.21
N VAL A 1067 4.95 9.52 12.24
CA VAL A 1067 4.55 10.46 13.30
C VAL A 1067 5.35 10.29 14.59
N SER A 1068 5.98 9.13 14.78
CA SER A 1068 6.86 8.87 15.91
C SER A 1068 8.00 7.94 15.53
N LEU A 1069 9.17 8.19 16.11
CA LEU A 1069 10.39 7.39 15.90
C LEU A 1069 11.11 7.27 17.25
N SER A 1070 11.55 6.06 17.58
CA SER A 1070 12.40 5.78 18.74
C SER A 1070 13.59 4.89 18.37
N LEU A 1071 14.69 5.02 19.12
CA LEU A 1071 15.92 4.24 18.96
C LEU A 1071 16.11 3.35 20.18
N SER A 1072 16.54 2.11 19.97
CA SER A 1072 16.95 1.24 21.07
C SER A 1072 18.17 1.82 21.80
N PRO A 1073 18.41 1.42 23.07
CA PRO A 1073 19.55 1.92 23.86
C PRO A 1073 20.92 1.71 23.21
N ASP A 1074 21.09 0.65 22.41
CA ASP A 1074 22.31 0.36 21.66
C ASP A 1074 22.41 1.10 20.32
N GLY A 1075 21.37 1.86 19.94
CA GLY A 1075 21.25 2.58 18.69
C GLY A 1075 21.11 1.70 17.44
N GLN A 1076 20.96 0.38 17.60
CA GLN A 1076 20.96 -0.57 16.48
C GLN A 1076 19.56 -0.82 15.88
N THR A 1077 18.52 -0.54 16.66
CA THR A 1077 17.14 -0.81 16.30
C THR A 1077 16.35 0.48 16.26
N ILE A 1078 15.51 0.64 15.24
CA ILE A 1078 14.69 1.82 14.98
C ILE A 1078 13.23 1.38 15.00
N ALA A 1079 12.40 1.97 15.86
CA ALA A 1079 10.96 1.78 15.85
C ALA A 1079 10.29 3.00 15.21
N THR A 1080 9.35 2.79 14.29
CA THR A 1080 8.60 3.84 13.59
C THR A 1080 7.10 3.59 13.69
N ALA A 1081 6.33 4.64 13.98
CA ALA A 1081 4.87 4.61 14.01
C ALA A 1081 4.29 5.51 12.92
N SER A 1082 3.20 5.07 12.28
CA SER A 1082 2.57 5.79 11.18
C SER A 1082 1.03 5.80 11.27
N PRO A 1083 0.37 6.84 10.71
CA PRO A 1083 -1.08 6.87 10.54
C PRO A 1083 -1.65 5.80 9.59
N ASP A 1084 -0.79 4.95 9.00
CA ASP A 1084 -1.21 3.70 8.35
C ASP A 1084 -1.65 2.61 9.35
N ARG A 1085 -1.70 2.93 10.66
CA ARG A 1085 -2.04 2.03 11.78
C ARG A 1085 -1.04 0.89 11.94
N SER A 1086 0.21 1.13 11.57
CA SER A 1086 1.28 0.17 11.82
C SER A 1086 2.44 0.77 12.60
N VAL A 1087 3.07 -0.09 13.40
CA VAL A 1087 4.39 0.16 13.98
C VAL A 1087 5.37 -0.84 13.37
N ARG A 1088 6.48 -0.33 12.85
CA ARG A 1088 7.53 -1.14 12.20
C ARG A 1088 8.84 -0.96 12.93
N VAL A 1089 9.58 -2.05 13.06
CA VAL A 1089 10.89 -2.05 13.70
C VAL A 1089 11.94 -2.52 12.71
N TRP A 1090 13.04 -1.78 12.64
CA TRP A 1090 14.07 -1.90 11.62
C TRP A 1090 15.44 -2.01 12.25
N ASN A 1091 16.36 -2.66 11.56
CA ASN A 1091 17.78 -2.47 11.86
C ASN A 1091 18.31 -1.19 11.16
N ARG A 1092 19.57 -0.84 11.44
CA ARG A 1092 20.21 0.35 10.83
C ARG A 1092 20.44 0.26 9.32
N SER A 1093 20.39 -0.93 8.72
CA SER A 1093 20.51 -1.10 7.26
C SER A 1093 19.18 -0.94 6.53
N GLY A 1094 18.06 -0.78 7.25
CA GLY A 1094 16.73 -0.61 6.68
C GLY A 1094 15.99 -1.93 6.41
N GLN A 1095 16.47 -3.05 6.97
CA GLN A 1095 15.77 -4.33 6.93
C GLN A 1095 14.77 -4.42 8.09
N LEU A 1096 13.56 -4.90 7.77
CA LEU A 1096 12.46 -5.03 8.71
C LEU A 1096 12.72 -6.20 9.69
N ILE A 1097 12.54 -5.95 10.97
CA ILE A 1097 12.69 -6.91 12.08
C ILE A 1097 11.32 -7.41 12.52
N THR A 1098 10.39 -6.50 12.76
CA THR A 1098 9.01 -6.83 13.16
C THR A 1098 8.02 -5.78 12.65
N LEU A 1099 6.77 -6.20 12.48
CA LEU A 1099 5.62 -5.41 12.06
C LEU A 1099 4.47 -5.67 13.04
N LEU A 1100 3.90 -4.59 13.56
CA LEU A 1100 2.64 -4.58 14.31
C LEU A 1100 1.62 -3.87 13.41
N ASP A 1101 0.71 -4.62 12.79
CA ASP A 1101 -0.28 -4.13 11.81
C ASP A 1101 -1.74 -4.37 12.22
N ASP A 1102 -1.95 -4.84 13.45
CA ASP A 1102 -3.23 -5.11 14.11
C ASP A 1102 -3.69 -3.97 15.04
N ILE A 1103 -2.99 -2.83 15.05
CA ILE A 1103 -3.32 -1.67 15.88
C ILE A 1103 -4.64 -1.05 15.38
N ARG A 1104 -5.64 -0.95 16.27
CA ARG A 1104 -7.01 -0.53 15.92
C ARG A 1104 -7.10 0.94 15.51
N ALA A 1105 -6.37 1.81 16.20
CA ALA A 1105 -6.36 3.24 15.97
C ALA A 1105 -4.99 3.80 15.55
N ILE A 1106 -4.91 5.10 15.29
CA ILE A 1106 -3.66 5.74 14.87
C ILE A 1106 -2.67 5.74 16.05
N PRO A 1107 -1.45 5.17 15.89
CA PRO A 1107 -0.42 5.28 16.91
C PRO A 1107 0.18 6.69 16.88
N TYR A 1108 0.10 7.42 18.00
CA TYR A 1108 0.72 8.75 18.13
C TYR A 1108 2.15 8.69 18.64
N SER A 1109 2.47 7.68 19.46
CA SER A 1109 3.77 7.57 20.11
C SER A 1109 4.26 6.13 20.11
N VAL A 1110 5.55 5.94 19.82
CA VAL A 1110 6.24 4.66 19.98
C VAL A 1110 7.52 4.86 20.78
N ASP A 1111 7.83 3.91 21.65
CA ASP A 1111 9.11 3.86 22.33
C ASP A 1111 9.66 2.43 22.40
N ILE A 1112 10.99 2.30 22.33
CA ILE A 1112 11.69 1.02 22.39
C ILE A 1112 12.81 1.08 23.43
N GLN A 1113 12.71 0.25 24.47
CA GLN A 1113 13.66 0.22 25.60
C GLN A 1113 13.91 -1.21 26.09
N GLY A 1114 14.98 -1.40 26.85
CA GLY A 1114 15.30 -2.66 27.52
C GLY A 1114 16.80 -3.00 27.51
N GLN A 1115 17.27 -3.67 28.56
CA GLN A 1115 18.70 -4.04 28.70
C GLN A 1115 19.03 -5.47 28.21
N ARG A 1116 18.15 -6.43 28.51
CA ARG A 1116 18.31 -7.83 28.07
C ARG A 1116 17.34 -8.17 26.94
N ASN A 1117 16.07 -7.82 27.17
CA ASN A 1117 15.00 -8.00 26.21
C ASN A 1117 14.43 -6.63 25.90
N LEU A 1118 14.36 -6.28 24.61
CA LEU A 1118 13.76 -5.03 24.17
C LEU A 1118 12.24 -5.17 24.23
N TYR A 1119 11.57 -4.07 24.56
CA TYR A 1119 10.12 -3.94 24.55
C TYR A 1119 9.74 -2.73 23.73
N ILE A 1120 8.63 -2.85 23.01
CA ILE A 1120 8.04 -1.78 22.22
C ILE A 1120 6.76 -1.38 22.93
N ALA A 1121 6.60 -0.09 23.23
CA ALA A 1121 5.37 0.49 23.75
C ALA A 1121 4.76 1.43 22.71
N VAL A 1122 3.45 1.35 22.54
CA VAL A 1122 2.68 2.15 21.60
C VAL A 1122 1.50 2.79 22.32
N GLY A 1123 1.29 4.08 22.06
CA GLY A 1123 0.15 4.84 22.56
C GLY A 1123 -0.68 5.36 21.41
N THR A 1124 -1.99 5.13 21.48
CA THR A 1124 -2.90 5.29 20.35
C THR A 1124 -3.93 6.41 20.56
N GLU A 1125 -4.61 6.74 19.47
CA GLU A 1125 -5.70 7.72 19.47
C GLU A 1125 -6.89 7.32 20.34
N ASP A 1126 -7.21 6.03 20.41
CA ASP A 1126 -8.36 5.45 21.14
C ASP A 1126 -8.05 5.06 22.59
N ASP A 1127 -7.00 5.65 23.16
CA ASP A 1127 -6.61 5.49 24.57
C ASP A 1127 -6.01 4.13 24.94
N GLU A 1128 -5.72 3.29 23.94
CA GLU A 1128 -5.02 2.02 24.13
C GLU A 1128 -3.50 2.25 24.32
N VAL A 1129 -2.94 1.46 25.24
CA VAL A 1129 -1.50 1.29 25.41
C VAL A 1129 -1.17 -0.17 25.12
N ILE A 1130 -0.29 -0.36 24.14
CA ILE A 1130 0.13 -1.69 23.68
C ILE A 1130 1.59 -1.86 24.06
N VAL A 1131 1.92 -2.91 24.80
CA VAL A 1131 3.31 -3.29 25.09
C VAL A 1131 3.62 -4.71 24.64
N THR A 1132 4.67 -4.84 23.84
CA THR A 1132 5.11 -6.12 23.26
C THR A 1132 6.61 -6.34 23.43
N PRO A 1133 7.06 -7.56 23.80
CA PRO A 1133 8.47 -7.90 23.79
C PRO A 1133 8.97 -8.09 22.35
N LEU A 1134 10.19 -7.61 22.07
CA LEU A 1134 10.92 -7.93 20.85
C LEU A 1134 11.81 -9.17 21.11
N ALA A 1135 11.31 -10.33 20.70
CA ALA A 1135 11.99 -11.61 20.93
C ALA A 1135 13.24 -11.78 20.05
N SER A 1136 14.27 -12.40 20.63
CA SER A 1136 15.50 -12.77 19.92
C SER A 1136 15.29 -14.00 19.03
N LEU A 1137 16.20 -14.21 18.06
CA LEU A 1137 16.12 -15.38 17.16
C LEU A 1137 16.05 -16.73 17.91
N PRO A 1138 16.86 -17.00 18.95
CA PRO A 1138 16.76 -18.25 19.71
C PRO A 1138 15.44 -18.39 20.47
N GLU A 1139 14.90 -17.30 21.02
CA GLU A 1139 13.60 -17.29 21.69
C GLU A 1139 12.46 -17.59 20.71
N LEU A 1140 12.50 -17.01 19.51
CA LEU A 1140 11.53 -17.29 18.44
C LEU A 1140 11.60 -18.75 17.98
N ILE A 1141 12.80 -19.29 17.76
CA ILE A 1141 12.97 -20.72 17.40
C ILE A 1141 12.42 -21.62 18.52
N THR A 1142 12.72 -21.31 19.78
CA THR A 1142 12.25 -22.08 20.93
C THR A 1142 10.73 -22.02 21.05
N ALA A 1143 10.13 -20.84 20.90
CA ALA A 1143 8.69 -20.66 20.91
C ALA A 1143 8.00 -21.41 19.77
N ALA A 1144 8.55 -21.34 18.55
CA ALA A 1144 8.03 -22.06 17.39
C ALA A 1144 8.11 -23.58 17.56
N CYS A 1145 9.22 -24.07 18.11
CA CYS A 1145 9.37 -25.49 18.43
C CYS A 1145 8.48 -25.97 19.57
N GLY A 1146 8.17 -25.10 20.54
CA GLY A 1146 7.16 -25.33 21.57
C GLY A 1146 5.76 -25.43 20.97
N TRP A 1147 5.41 -24.54 20.02
CA TRP A 1147 4.13 -24.58 19.31
C TRP A 1147 3.94 -25.90 18.56
N LEU A 1148 4.98 -26.38 17.89
CA LEU A 1148 4.96 -27.62 17.10
C LEU A 1148 5.11 -28.91 17.92
N GLN A 1149 5.14 -28.84 19.25
CA GLN A 1149 5.41 -30.02 20.08
C GLN A 1149 4.45 -31.19 19.79
N ASP A 1150 3.15 -30.91 19.65
CA ASP A 1150 2.14 -31.94 19.34
C ASP A 1150 2.26 -32.46 17.91
N TYR A 1151 2.65 -31.61 16.95
CA TYR A 1151 2.84 -31.99 15.55
C TYR A 1151 4.09 -32.86 15.32
N ARG A 1152 5.16 -32.62 16.11
CA ARG A 1152 6.46 -33.33 16.01
C ARG A 1152 6.37 -34.81 16.35
N THR A 1153 5.50 -35.20 17.28
CA THR A 1153 5.41 -36.59 17.76
C THR A 1153 4.89 -37.54 16.67
N GLN A 1154 3.99 -37.06 15.80
CA GLN A 1154 3.48 -37.81 14.65
C GLN A 1154 4.33 -37.69 13.40
N ASN A 1155 5.22 -36.70 13.34
CA ASN A 1155 6.09 -36.46 12.20
C ASN A 1155 7.57 -36.54 12.61
N PRO A 1156 8.15 -37.74 12.78
CA PRO A 1156 9.52 -37.91 13.29
C PRO A 1156 10.60 -37.21 12.44
N ALA A 1157 10.35 -37.03 11.14
CA ALA A 1157 11.22 -36.27 10.25
C ALA A 1157 11.33 -34.79 10.67
N VAL A 1158 10.24 -34.24 11.18
CA VAL A 1158 10.10 -32.87 11.67
C VAL A 1158 10.81 -32.66 13.01
N ALA A 1159 10.91 -33.71 13.83
CA ALA A 1159 11.52 -33.63 15.15
C ALA A 1159 13.01 -33.25 15.14
N ARG A 1160 13.71 -33.47 14.02
CA ARG A 1160 15.14 -33.12 13.84
C ARG A 1160 15.37 -31.60 13.69
N SER A 1161 14.35 -30.85 13.29
CA SER A 1161 14.42 -29.42 13.03
C SER A 1161 14.18 -28.55 14.26
N CYS A 1162 13.96 -29.14 15.44
CA CYS A 1162 13.77 -28.44 16.72
C CYS A 1162 14.77 -28.90 17.80
N PRO A 1163 15.20 -28.01 18.71
CA PRO A 1163 16.25 -28.33 19.68
C PRO A 1163 15.76 -29.30 20.76
#